data_AF-A0A497E9N7-F1
#
_entry.id   AF-A0A497E9N7-F1
#
_cell.length_a   1.000
_cell.length_b   1.000
_cell.length_c   1.000
_cell.angle_alpha   90.00
_cell.angle_beta   90.00
_cell.angle_gamma   90.00
#
_symmetry.space_group_name_H-M   'P 1'
#
loop_
_entity.id
_entity.type
_entity.pdbx_description
1 polymer ?
#
loop_
_entity_poly.entity_id
_entity_poly.type
_entity_poly.pdbx_seq_one_letter_code
_entity_poly.pdbx_strand_id
1 'polypeptide(L)'
;YGATADEKSNELIYHMLIATFAVVIFMEFALGRREGVVVAVAVPVTLALTLAASYFFGYTLNRVTLFALIFAIGILVDDAIVVVENIHRHYELKWAHPRLATVYAVDEVGNPTILATFTVIAALMPLAFVSGLMGPYMRPIPINASAAMLFSLLVAFIISPWLTLKLFRRKAEAELEDTSGGPDQETEDETRLTKIYQKIMEPLIGSALIRWVSLAVVVLLLFASMALVPIHFVTVKMLPFDNKSELQLVIDTPEGFSLEKTNAAAREIAGVFRDMEEVTNYQVYVGTAGPFNFNGLVRHYFMRSGANVADIQVNLVDKHLRDLKSHALSKKIRALVAPIGERLGVNVKVTEVPPGPPVLSTLVAEVYGPTLDGRLEIAKKVRSIFEDTDGVVDVDWYVEDASERWEVHVDREKAIRSGINPEQIVRTLRVALSGAEAGLAHNPRSRQAIPIQLRLKRAQRSHLDDLLQLTVHGGDGRMVPLSELVTVQEDVRETFRYHKNLQPVTYVLGEVGGASDSPVYAILDMQDRLEEIVTPLGEKLSVMSTHMPDDATRYAMKWDGEWQITYEVFRDMGIAFGVVMVFIYVLVVGWFRSFVTPLIIMAPIPLTLIGILPAHGVLGVFFTATSMIGFIALAGIIVRNSILLVDFIDLELEAGESIEAAVVKAGAVRFRPIVLTAAALVVGGMVIYLDPIFQGLAVALISGVIVSTGLTLVVIPLLYYMYLKAVGPAAIARPKDMS
;
A
#
# COMPACT_ATOMS: atom_id res chain seq x y z
N TYR A 1 13.99 -12.38 12.88
CA TYR A 1 12.93 -12.68 11.89
C TYR A 1 11.84 -13.60 12.41
N GLY A 2 12.12 -14.82 12.92
CA GLY A 2 11.06 -15.72 13.43
C GLY A 2 10.18 -15.10 14.53
N ALA A 3 10.78 -14.52 15.56
CA ALA A 3 10.04 -13.82 16.63
C ALA A 3 9.20 -12.64 16.11
N THR A 4 9.76 -11.82 15.20
CA THR A 4 9.05 -10.70 14.58
C THR A 4 7.88 -11.15 13.71
N ALA A 5 8.01 -12.29 13.02
CA ALA A 5 6.92 -12.87 12.23
C ALA A 5 5.80 -13.40 13.13
N ASP A 6 6.15 -14.07 14.22
CA ASP A 6 5.19 -14.59 15.21
C ASP A 6 4.45 -13.45 15.91
N GLU A 7 5.17 -12.40 16.35
CA GLU A 7 4.58 -11.19 16.91
C GLU A 7 3.57 -10.56 15.94
N LYS A 8 3.93 -10.38 14.67
CA LYS A 8 3.03 -9.81 13.66
C LYS A 8 1.78 -10.66 13.44
N SER A 9 1.94 -11.98 13.33
CA SER A 9 0.81 -12.90 13.18
C SER A 9 -0.12 -12.83 14.39
N ASN A 10 0.44 -12.89 15.61
CA ASN A 10 -0.32 -12.86 16.85
C ASN A 10 -1.02 -11.52 17.07
N GLU A 11 -0.36 -10.40 16.77
CA GLU A 11 -0.94 -9.04 16.82
C GLU A 11 -2.18 -8.94 15.92
N LEU A 12 -2.10 -9.45 14.70
CA LEU A 12 -3.23 -9.42 13.75
C LEU A 12 -4.37 -10.35 14.15
N ILE A 13 -4.07 -11.55 14.64
CA ILE A 13 -5.09 -12.46 15.18
C ILE A 13 -5.79 -11.80 16.37
N TYR A 14 -5.01 -11.14 17.24
CA TYR A 14 -5.54 -10.39 18.38
C TYR A 14 -6.43 -9.24 17.91
N HIS A 15 -6.02 -8.46 16.91
CA HIS A 15 -6.87 -7.42 16.30
C HIS A 15 -8.15 -7.99 15.69
N MET A 16 -8.10 -9.12 15.00
CA MET A 16 -9.28 -9.78 14.45
C MET A 16 -10.26 -10.21 15.55
N LEU A 17 -9.74 -10.76 16.66
CA LEU A 17 -10.56 -11.12 17.82
C LEU A 17 -11.16 -9.87 18.48
N ILE A 18 -10.38 -8.82 18.70
CA ILE A 18 -10.87 -7.56 19.25
C ILE A 18 -11.98 -6.98 18.35
N ALA A 19 -11.76 -6.92 17.04
CA ALA A 19 -12.77 -6.42 16.10
C ALA A 19 -14.06 -7.25 16.19
N THR A 20 -13.94 -8.58 16.21
CA THR A 20 -15.08 -9.49 16.38
C THR A 20 -15.84 -9.20 17.68
N PHE A 21 -15.15 -9.18 18.82
CA PHE A 21 -15.78 -8.96 20.12
C PHE A 21 -16.34 -7.54 20.26
N ALA A 22 -15.63 -6.52 19.75
CA ALA A 22 -16.08 -5.14 19.79
C ALA A 22 -17.39 -4.94 19.02
N VAL A 23 -17.52 -5.54 17.83
CA VAL A 23 -18.77 -5.52 17.06
C VAL A 23 -19.87 -6.28 17.81
N VAL A 24 -19.58 -7.47 18.34
CA VAL A 24 -20.57 -8.25 19.11
C VAL A 24 -21.07 -7.49 20.33
N ILE A 25 -20.17 -6.91 21.11
CA ILE A 25 -20.51 -6.12 22.32
C ILE A 25 -21.31 -4.89 21.91
N PHE A 26 -20.90 -4.18 20.86
CA PHE A 26 -21.65 -3.05 20.34
C PHE A 26 -23.09 -3.46 19.97
N MET A 27 -23.27 -4.59 19.28
CA MET A 27 -24.60 -5.11 18.94
C MET A 27 -25.41 -5.53 20.18
N GLU A 28 -24.77 -6.11 21.19
CA GLU A 28 -25.41 -6.46 22.47
C GLU A 28 -26.02 -5.22 23.13
N PHE A 29 -25.31 -4.09 23.10
CA PHE A 29 -25.78 -2.82 23.65
C PHE A 29 -26.82 -2.13 22.77
N ALA A 30 -26.69 -2.21 21.45
CA ALA A 30 -27.51 -1.44 20.52
C ALA A 30 -28.87 -2.07 20.19
N LEU A 31 -28.92 -3.41 20.08
CA LEU A 31 -30.14 -4.15 19.76
C LEU A 31 -30.66 -4.99 20.92
N GLY A 32 -29.77 -5.42 21.82
CA GLY A 32 -30.11 -6.27 22.95
C GLY A 32 -29.28 -7.54 23.00
N ARG A 33 -29.37 -8.21 24.15
CA ARG A 33 -28.51 -9.37 24.46
C ARG A 33 -28.70 -10.55 23.50
N ARG A 34 -29.90 -10.73 22.95
CA ARG A 34 -30.22 -11.92 22.18
C ARG A 34 -29.82 -11.75 20.71
N GLU A 35 -30.00 -10.54 20.19
CA GLU A 35 -29.55 -10.07 18.88
C GLU A 35 -28.03 -10.13 18.81
N GLY A 36 -27.35 -9.63 19.85
CA GLY A 36 -25.89 -9.74 19.99
C GLY A 36 -25.39 -11.19 19.95
N VAL A 37 -26.11 -12.15 20.56
CA VAL A 37 -25.75 -13.58 20.50
C VAL A 37 -25.88 -14.15 19.08
N VAL A 38 -26.86 -13.70 18.29
CA VAL A 38 -26.99 -14.14 16.90
C VAL A 38 -25.77 -13.69 16.09
N VAL A 39 -25.39 -12.42 16.24
CA VAL A 39 -24.18 -11.86 15.61
C VAL A 39 -22.91 -12.57 16.10
N ALA A 40 -22.81 -12.87 17.40
CA ALA A 40 -21.67 -13.58 18.00
C ALA A 40 -21.45 -14.98 17.42
N VAL A 41 -22.50 -15.63 16.92
CA VAL A 41 -22.40 -16.93 16.23
C VAL A 41 -22.15 -16.75 14.74
N ALA A 42 -22.81 -15.78 14.10
CA ALA A 42 -22.69 -15.55 12.67
C ALA A 42 -21.26 -15.20 12.25
N VAL A 43 -20.60 -14.28 12.96
CA VAL A 43 -19.27 -13.77 12.57
C VAL A 43 -18.20 -14.87 12.55
N PRO A 44 -18.01 -15.68 13.62
CA PRO A 44 -17.00 -16.75 13.61
C PRO A 44 -17.29 -17.83 12.56
N VAL A 45 -18.56 -18.14 12.31
CA VAL A 45 -18.93 -19.15 11.29
C VAL A 45 -18.57 -18.65 9.90
N THR A 46 -18.91 -17.41 9.56
CA THR A 46 -18.53 -16.80 8.27
C THR A 46 -17.00 -16.75 8.13
N LEU A 47 -16.28 -16.31 9.15
CA LEU A 47 -14.81 -16.26 9.12
C LEU A 47 -14.18 -17.65 8.94
N ALA A 48 -14.70 -18.68 9.60
CA ALA A 48 -14.22 -20.04 9.45
C ALA A 48 -14.41 -20.57 8.01
N LEU A 49 -15.56 -20.27 7.39
CA LEU A 49 -15.81 -20.60 5.99
C LEU A 49 -14.90 -19.84 5.04
N THR A 50 -14.67 -18.54 5.29
CA THR A 50 -13.74 -17.74 4.48
C THR A 50 -12.30 -18.27 4.59
N LEU A 51 -11.85 -18.62 5.79
CA LEU A 51 -10.53 -19.24 6.01
C LEU A 51 -10.41 -20.58 5.27
N ALA A 52 -11.46 -21.41 5.30
CA ALA A 52 -11.49 -22.65 4.53
C ALA A 52 -11.38 -22.38 3.02
N ALA A 53 -12.09 -21.38 2.50
CA ALA A 53 -11.97 -20.98 1.10
C ALA A 53 -10.56 -20.45 0.77
N SER A 54 -9.96 -19.63 1.63
CA SER A 54 -8.58 -19.15 1.47
C SER A 54 -7.58 -20.31 1.40
N TYR A 55 -7.77 -21.34 2.23
CA TYR A 55 -6.95 -22.55 2.20
C TYR A 55 -7.07 -23.29 0.85
N PHE A 56 -8.29 -23.45 0.33
CA PHE A 56 -8.49 -24.09 -0.99
C PHE A 56 -7.94 -23.26 -2.15
N PHE A 57 -7.91 -21.93 -2.04
CA PHE A 57 -7.27 -21.05 -3.02
C PHE A 57 -5.75 -20.98 -2.90
N GLY A 58 -5.15 -21.64 -1.89
CA GLY A 58 -3.70 -21.63 -1.66
C GLY A 58 -3.16 -20.33 -1.05
N TYR A 59 -4.02 -19.51 -0.46
CA TYR A 59 -3.57 -18.31 0.26
C TYR A 59 -3.04 -18.69 1.65
N THR A 60 -1.84 -18.19 1.95
CA THR A 60 -1.25 -18.30 3.28
C THR A 60 -1.82 -17.24 4.23
N LEU A 61 -1.74 -17.50 5.53
CA LEU A 61 -2.00 -16.47 6.54
C LEU A 61 -0.80 -15.53 6.61
N ASN A 62 -1.04 -14.27 6.28
CA ASN A 62 -0.08 -13.19 6.30
C ASN A 62 -0.80 -11.88 6.66
N ARG A 63 -0.04 -10.78 6.77
CA ARG A 63 -0.60 -9.48 7.17
C ARG A 63 -1.74 -9.01 6.28
N VAL A 64 -1.66 -9.25 4.97
CA VAL A 64 -2.68 -8.81 4.02
C VAL A 64 -3.91 -9.72 4.04
N THR A 65 -3.74 -11.04 4.15
CA THR A 65 -4.87 -11.98 4.20
C THR A 65 -5.64 -11.91 5.51
N LEU A 66 -4.95 -11.78 6.65
CA LEU A 66 -5.59 -11.53 7.95
C LEU A 66 -6.32 -10.18 7.95
N PHE A 67 -5.69 -9.16 7.37
CA PHE A 67 -6.34 -7.87 7.18
C PHE A 67 -7.63 -7.97 6.35
N ALA A 68 -7.60 -8.69 5.23
CA ALA A 68 -8.78 -8.92 4.39
C ALA A 68 -9.96 -9.52 5.18
N LEU A 69 -9.68 -10.38 6.17
CA LEU A 69 -10.69 -10.92 7.07
C LEU A 69 -11.23 -9.87 8.03
N ILE A 70 -10.37 -9.04 8.63
CA ILE A 70 -10.81 -7.95 9.52
C ILE A 70 -11.68 -6.94 8.77
N PHE A 71 -11.26 -6.56 7.56
CA PHE A 71 -12.05 -5.75 6.65
C PHE A 71 -13.41 -6.38 6.34
N ALA A 72 -13.42 -7.68 6.07
CA ALA A 72 -14.66 -8.41 5.85
C ALA A 72 -15.56 -8.42 7.09
N ILE A 73 -15.04 -8.45 8.33
CA ILE A 73 -15.86 -8.40 9.56
C ILE A 73 -16.77 -7.19 9.56
N GLY A 74 -16.24 -6.00 9.25
CA GLY A 74 -17.02 -4.77 9.27
C GLY A 74 -18.22 -4.79 8.32
N ILE A 75 -18.13 -5.50 7.20
CA ILE A 75 -19.17 -5.56 6.17
C ILE A 75 -20.04 -6.83 6.31
N LEU A 76 -19.47 -7.95 6.76
CA LEU A 76 -20.17 -9.25 6.83
C LEU A 76 -21.30 -9.25 7.87
N VAL A 77 -21.15 -8.46 8.94
CA VAL A 77 -22.12 -8.43 10.03
C VAL A 77 -23.43 -7.80 9.57
N ASP A 78 -23.36 -6.95 8.54
CA ASP A 78 -24.49 -6.18 8.00
C ASP A 78 -25.64 -7.10 7.53
N ASP A 79 -25.38 -8.20 6.81
CA ASP A 79 -26.44 -9.13 6.37
C ASP A 79 -27.20 -9.73 7.55
N ALA A 80 -26.47 -10.17 8.56
CA ALA A 80 -27.07 -10.70 9.77
C ALA A 80 -27.83 -9.62 10.54
N ILE A 81 -27.32 -8.39 10.62
CA ILE A 81 -27.99 -7.27 11.30
C ILE A 81 -29.32 -6.95 10.61
N VAL A 82 -29.33 -6.77 9.28
CA VAL A 82 -30.53 -6.40 8.53
C VAL A 82 -31.62 -7.46 8.69
N VAL A 83 -31.27 -8.75 8.61
CA VAL A 83 -32.23 -9.85 8.78
C VAL A 83 -32.72 -9.95 10.22
N VAL A 84 -31.83 -9.89 11.22
CA VAL A 84 -32.19 -10.01 12.63
C VAL A 84 -33.05 -8.84 13.08
N GLU A 85 -32.69 -7.62 12.71
CA GLU A 85 -33.45 -6.41 13.05
C GLU A 85 -34.84 -6.43 12.41
N ASN A 86 -34.95 -6.89 11.16
CA ASN A 86 -36.26 -6.96 10.52
C ASN A 86 -37.16 -8.04 11.15
N ILE A 87 -36.60 -9.17 11.58
CA ILE A 87 -37.33 -10.18 12.35
C ILE A 87 -37.77 -9.61 13.70
N HIS A 88 -36.88 -8.89 14.39
CA HIS A 88 -37.16 -8.25 15.67
C HIS A 88 -38.32 -7.25 15.54
N ARG A 89 -38.28 -6.37 14.53
CA ARG A 89 -39.36 -5.44 14.19
C ARG A 89 -40.71 -6.14 14.03
N HIS A 90 -40.76 -7.25 13.29
CA HIS A 90 -42.01 -8.00 13.10
C HIS A 90 -42.53 -8.67 14.38
N TYR A 91 -41.64 -9.00 15.32
CA TYR A 91 -42.05 -9.48 16.63
C TYR A 91 -42.61 -8.35 17.49
N GLU A 92 -42.01 -7.16 17.46
CA GLU A 92 -42.51 -5.98 18.18
C GLU A 92 -43.86 -5.49 17.64
N LEU A 93 -44.06 -5.54 16.32
CA LEU A 93 -45.34 -5.22 15.65
C LEU A 93 -46.44 -6.26 15.92
N LYS A 94 -46.13 -7.37 16.60
CA LYS A 94 -47.06 -8.48 16.91
C LYS A 94 -47.85 -8.98 15.68
N TRP A 95 -47.24 -8.89 14.49
CA TRP A 95 -47.94 -9.09 13.22
C TRP A 95 -48.49 -10.52 13.04
N ALA A 96 -47.73 -11.53 13.46
CA ALA A 96 -48.14 -12.93 13.36
C ALA A 96 -47.39 -13.84 14.36
N HIS A 97 -47.82 -15.10 14.45
CA HIS A 97 -47.12 -16.14 15.23
C HIS A 97 -45.61 -16.19 14.84
N PRO A 98 -44.66 -16.37 15.78
CA PRO A 98 -43.24 -16.08 15.54
C PRO A 98 -42.63 -16.82 14.36
N ARG A 99 -43.08 -18.05 14.08
CA ARG A 99 -42.66 -18.79 12.88
C ARG A 99 -43.02 -18.09 11.57
N LEU A 100 -44.26 -17.63 11.43
CA LEU A 100 -44.75 -16.98 10.22
C LEU A 100 -44.19 -15.56 10.10
N ALA A 101 -44.13 -14.83 11.20
CA ALA A 101 -43.47 -13.52 11.27
C ALA A 101 -42.00 -13.58 10.85
N THR A 102 -41.26 -14.64 11.24
CA THR A 102 -39.85 -14.81 10.82
C THR A 102 -39.73 -15.02 9.32
N VAL A 103 -40.58 -15.88 8.73
CA VAL A 103 -40.52 -16.17 7.29
C VAL A 103 -40.85 -14.92 6.48
N TYR A 104 -41.89 -14.20 6.86
CA TYR A 104 -42.28 -12.96 6.18
C TYR A 104 -41.23 -11.86 6.32
N ALA A 105 -40.68 -11.67 7.53
CA ALA A 105 -39.61 -10.72 7.76
C ALA A 105 -38.37 -11.03 6.93
N VAL A 106 -38.02 -12.31 6.73
CA VAL A 106 -36.91 -12.70 5.87
C VAL A 106 -37.24 -12.45 4.39
N ASP A 107 -38.46 -12.74 3.96
CA ASP A 107 -38.90 -12.54 2.56
C ASP A 107 -38.90 -11.07 2.15
N GLU A 108 -39.36 -10.17 3.04
CA GLU A 108 -39.40 -8.73 2.81
C GLU A 108 -38.01 -8.12 2.53
N VAL A 109 -36.97 -8.55 3.27
CA VAL A 109 -35.60 -8.02 3.09
C VAL A 109 -34.69 -8.92 2.27
N GLY A 110 -35.09 -10.17 1.98
CA GLY A 110 -34.21 -11.18 1.41
C GLY A 110 -33.71 -10.83 0.01
N ASN A 111 -34.65 -10.56 -0.89
CA ASN A 111 -34.38 -10.17 -2.27
C ASN A 111 -33.50 -8.92 -2.39
N PRO A 112 -33.83 -7.80 -1.71
CA PRO A 112 -32.96 -6.62 -1.66
C PRO A 112 -31.56 -6.90 -1.07
N THR A 113 -31.48 -7.76 -0.04
CA THR A 113 -30.19 -8.11 0.60
C THR A 113 -29.30 -8.94 -0.33
N ILE A 114 -29.85 -9.85 -1.12
CA ILE A 114 -29.10 -10.62 -2.13
C ILE A 114 -28.49 -9.66 -3.15
N LEU A 115 -29.30 -8.77 -3.73
CA LEU A 115 -28.84 -7.78 -4.70
C LEU A 115 -27.75 -6.89 -4.11
N ALA A 116 -27.98 -6.37 -2.91
CA ALA A 116 -27.02 -5.56 -2.18
C ALA A 116 -25.68 -6.30 -1.99
N THR A 117 -25.72 -7.57 -1.60
CA THR A 117 -24.52 -8.40 -1.41
C THR A 117 -23.75 -8.58 -2.71
N PHE A 118 -24.44 -8.92 -3.80
CA PHE A 118 -23.81 -9.02 -5.12
C PHE A 118 -23.24 -7.68 -5.61
N THR A 119 -23.85 -6.57 -5.22
CA THR A 119 -23.34 -5.23 -5.54
C THR A 119 -22.04 -4.93 -4.79
N VAL A 120 -21.93 -5.33 -3.51
CA VAL A 120 -20.66 -5.24 -2.76
C VAL A 120 -19.59 -6.14 -3.39
N ILE A 121 -19.93 -7.37 -3.76
CA ILE A 121 -19.01 -8.28 -4.45
C ILE A 121 -18.55 -7.68 -5.78
N ALA A 122 -19.47 -7.13 -6.58
CA ALA A 122 -19.17 -6.47 -7.84
C ALA A 122 -18.31 -5.21 -7.67
N ALA A 123 -18.41 -4.53 -6.51
CA ALA A 123 -17.56 -3.39 -6.18
C ALA A 123 -16.13 -3.80 -5.83
N LEU A 124 -15.94 -4.95 -5.17
CA LEU A 124 -14.62 -5.39 -4.72
C LEU A 124 -13.88 -6.22 -5.77
N MET A 125 -14.58 -7.09 -6.51
CA MET A 125 -13.97 -8.08 -7.40
C MET A 125 -13.02 -7.48 -8.47
N PRO A 126 -13.31 -6.32 -9.11
CA PRO A 126 -12.40 -5.72 -10.08
C PRO A 126 -11.00 -5.41 -9.53
N LEU A 127 -10.87 -5.17 -8.22
CA LEU A 127 -9.58 -4.93 -7.56
C LEU A 127 -8.65 -6.16 -7.60
N ALA A 128 -9.18 -7.36 -7.83
CA ALA A 128 -8.38 -8.57 -7.96
C ALA A 128 -7.51 -8.59 -9.23
N PHE A 129 -7.79 -7.69 -10.18
CA PHE A 129 -7.14 -7.59 -11.49
C PHE A 129 -6.13 -6.43 -11.59
N VAL A 130 -5.82 -5.77 -10.47
CA VAL A 130 -4.73 -4.78 -10.42
C VAL A 130 -3.41 -5.44 -10.84
N SER A 131 -2.70 -4.81 -11.77
CA SER A 131 -1.48 -5.35 -12.37
C SER A 131 -0.21 -4.95 -11.60
N GLY A 132 0.95 -5.16 -12.22
CA GLY A 132 2.24 -4.76 -11.66
C GLY A 132 2.67 -5.58 -10.43
N LEU A 133 3.65 -5.05 -9.71
CA LEU A 133 4.25 -5.72 -8.55
C LEU A 133 3.31 -5.79 -7.33
N MET A 134 2.29 -4.93 -7.28
CA MET A 134 1.29 -4.93 -6.20
C MET A 134 0.13 -5.88 -6.41
N GLY A 135 -0.13 -6.33 -7.64
CA GLY A 135 -1.24 -7.25 -7.93
C GLY A 135 -1.28 -8.46 -6.99
N PRO A 136 -0.18 -9.23 -6.85
CA PRO A 136 -0.12 -10.35 -5.91
C PRO A 136 -0.33 -9.98 -4.43
N TYR A 137 0.09 -8.78 -4.03
CA TYR A 137 -0.12 -8.29 -2.65
C TYR A 137 -1.57 -7.92 -2.41
N MET A 138 -2.25 -7.30 -3.38
CA MET A 138 -3.60 -6.78 -3.21
C MET A 138 -4.69 -7.82 -3.49
N ARG A 139 -4.44 -8.75 -4.42
CA ARG A 139 -5.42 -9.75 -4.90
C ARG A 139 -6.13 -10.58 -3.81
N PRO A 140 -5.49 -10.98 -2.70
CA PRO A 140 -6.18 -11.72 -1.64
C PRO A 140 -7.28 -10.92 -0.94
N ILE A 141 -7.21 -9.58 -0.91
CA ILE A 141 -8.19 -8.72 -0.24
C ILE A 141 -9.58 -8.86 -0.88
N PRO A 142 -9.79 -8.51 -2.17
CA PRO A 142 -11.10 -8.59 -2.79
C PRO A 142 -11.62 -10.02 -2.93
N ILE A 143 -10.75 -11.02 -3.08
CA ILE A 143 -11.17 -12.41 -3.20
C ILE A 143 -11.70 -12.94 -1.86
N ASN A 144 -10.95 -12.76 -0.78
CA ASN A 144 -11.40 -13.20 0.55
C ASN A 144 -12.61 -12.40 1.01
N ALA A 145 -12.66 -11.09 0.73
CA ALA A 145 -13.84 -10.28 1.04
C ALA A 145 -15.07 -10.75 0.25
N SER A 146 -14.94 -11.04 -1.05
CA SER A 146 -16.05 -11.54 -1.86
C SER A 146 -16.54 -12.92 -1.38
N ALA A 147 -15.62 -13.82 -1.03
CA ALA A 147 -15.96 -15.10 -0.44
C ALA A 147 -16.68 -14.92 0.91
N ALA A 148 -16.20 -14.02 1.76
CA ALA A 148 -16.83 -13.69 3.03
C ALA A 148 -18.25 -13.13 2.86
N MET A 149 -18.48 -12.25 1.87
CA MET A 149 -19.82 -11.72 1.56
C MET A 149 -20.78 -12.81 1.07
N LEU A 150 -20.27 -13.76 0.27
CA LEU A 150 -21.10 -14.88 -0.18
C LEU A 150 -21.46 -15.81 0.99
N PHE A 151 -20.51 -16.09 1.88
CA PHE A 151 -20.77 -16.89 3.08
C PHE A 151 -21.62 -16.14 4.12
N SER A 152 -21.48 -14.81 4.25
CA SER A 152 -22.32 -14.00 5.16
C SER A 152 -23.78 -14.06 4.74
N LEU A 153 -24.06 -13.98 3.44
CA LEU A 153 -25.42 -14.12 2.91
C LEU A 153 -26.02 -15.51 3.23
N LEU A 154 -25.25 -16.58 3.04
CA LEU A 154 -25.69 -17.94 3.38
C LEU A 154 -25.97 -18.08 4.88
N VAL A 155 -25.08 -17.55 5.72
CA VAL A 155 -25.24 -17.56 7.18
C VAL A 155 -26.45 -16.70 7.60
N ALA A 156 -26.67 -15.56 6.96
CA ALA A 156 -27.78 -14.64 7.23
C ALA A 156 -29.15 -15.21 6.90
N PHE A 157 -29.27 -16.12 5.92
CA PHE A 157 -30.55 -16.78 5.60
C PHE A 157 -30.74 -18.16 6.21
N ILE A 158 -29.66 -18.82 6.64
CA ILE A 158 -29.75 -20.18 7.22
C ILE A 158 -29.66 -20.11 8.74
N ILE A 159 -28.58 -19.52 9.27
CA ILE A 159 -28.26 -19.59 10.70
C ILE A 159 -28.97 -18.48 11.46
N SER A 160 -28.94 -17.25 10.96
CA SER A 160 -29.53 -16.09 11.66
C SER A 160 -31.03 -16.26 11.93
N PRO A 161 -31.90 -16.62 10.96
CA PRO A 161 -33.34 -16.72 11.21
C PRO A 161 -33.67 -17.90 12.13
N TRP A 162 -32.95 -19.02 11.98
CA TRP A 162 -33.09 -20.19 12.85
C TRP A 162 -32.74 -19.86 14.31
N LEU A 163 -31.62 -19.16 14.52
CA LEU A 163 -31.14 -18.81 15.85
C LEU A 163 -32.02 -17.74 16.50
N THR A 164 -32.44 -16.72 15.74
CA THR A 164 -33.41 -15.72 16.20
C THR A 164 -34.72 -16.37 16.62
N LEU A 165 -35.32 -17.23 15.79
CA LEU A 165 -36.54 -17.94 16.18
C LEU A 165 -36.31 -18.74 17.47
N LYS A 166 -35.20 -19.46 17.61
CA LYS A 166 -34.92 -20.28 18.80
C LYS A 166 -34.75 -19.46 20.09
N LEU A 167 -34.11 -18.29 20.01
CA LEU A 167 -33.83 -17.43 21.17
C LEU A 167 -35.04 -16.56 21.56
N PHE A 168 -35.86 -16.15 20.59
CA PHE A 168 -36.95 -15.19 20.82
C PHE A 168 -38.32 -15.82 20.94
N ARG A 169 -38.53 -17.05 20.46
CA ARG A 169 -39.84 -17.72 20.40
C ARG A 169 -40.67 -17.58 21.69
N ARG A 170 -40.10 -17.84 22.86
CA ARG A 170 -40.84 -17.78 24.14
C ARG A 170 -41.27 -16.37 24.54
N LYS A 171 -40.47 -15.35 24.19
CA LYS A 171 -40.80 -13.94 24.49
C LYS A 171 -41.85 -13.43 23.50
N ALA A 172 -41.65 -13.72 22.21
CA ALA A 172 -42.60 -13.34 21.18
C ALA A 172 -43.96 -14.02 21.38
N GLU A 173 -44.00 -15.32 21.73
CA GLU A 173 -45.25 -16.02 22.09
C GLU A 173 -45.94 -15.38 23.31
N ALA A 174 -45.18 -14.94 24.33
CA ALA A 174 -45.74 -14.27 25.51
C ALA A 174 -46.25 -12.84 25.23
N GLU A 175 -45.59 -12.07 24.36
CA GLU A 175 -46.00 -10.72 23.97
C GLU A 175 -47.20 -10.71 23.02
N LEU A 176 -47.38 -11.79 22.24
CA LEU A 176 -48.57 -12.05 21.42
C LEU A 176 -49.83 -12.38 22.25
N GLU A 177 -49.67 -12.95 23.44
CA GLU A 177 -50.78 -13.21 24.37
C GLU A 177 -51.25 -11.94 25.11
N ASP A 178 -50.42 -10.90 25.16
CA ASP A 178 -50.75 -9.60 25.74
C ASP A 178 -51.49 -8.71 24.72
N THR A 179 -52.78 -8.48 24.95
CA THR A 179 -53.74 -7.79 24.06
C THR A 179 -53.61 -6.26 24.05
N SER A 180 -52.58 -5.72 24.69
CA SER A 180 -52.38 -4.27 24.88
C SER A 180 -51.68 -3.54 23.71
N GLY A 181 -51.57 -4.14 22.52
CA GLY A 181 -51.06 -3.47 21.31
C GLY A 181 -51.44 -4.20 20.02
N GLY A 182 -51.76 -3.44 18.97
CA GLY A 182 -52.20 -3.95 17.66
C GLY A 182 -51.16 -3.72 16.55
N PRO A 183 -51.34 -4.33 15.36
CA PRO A 183 -50.38 -4.31 14.25
C PRO A 183 -50.11 -2.92 13.63
N ASP A 184 -50.92 -1.91 13.97
CA ASP A 184 -50.81 -0.53 13.46
C ASP A 184 -50.13 0.44 14.48
N GLN A 185 -49.58 -0.05 15.59
CA GLN A 185 -48.88 0.80 16.56
C GLN A 185 -47.37 0.85 16.27
N GLU A 186 -46.88 2.03 15.87
CA GLU A 186 -45.45 2.35 15.88
C GLU A 186 -44.91 2.22 17.31
N THR A 187 -43.73 1.62 17.48
CA THR A 187 -43.10 1.48 18.81
C THR A 187 -42.69 2.84 19.41
N GLU A 188 -42.52 2.94 20.74
CA GLU A 188 -42.15 4.20 21.40
C GLU A 188 -40.80 4.77 20.91
N ASP A 189 -39.84 3.90 20.57
CA ASP A 189 -38.53 4.29 20.04
C ASP A 189 -38.58 4.67 18.56
N GLU A 190 -39.42 4.01 17.75
CA GLU A 190 -39.74 4.44 16.39
C GLU A 190 -40.32 5.84 16.40
N THR A 191 -41.27 6.13 17.29
CA THR A 191 -41.93 7.44 17.37
C THR A 191 -40.93 8.58 17.59
N ARG A 192 -39.83 8.36 18.32
CA ARG A 192 -38.79 9.38 18.58
C ARG A 192 -37.85 9.58 17.40
N LEU A 193 -37.35 8.49 16.82
CA LEU A 193 -36.43 8.54 15.67
C LEU A 193 -37.15 9.03 14.40
N THR A 194 -38.39 8.58 14.19
CA THR A 194 -39.27 9.05 13.12
C THR A 194 -39.50 10.55 13.21
N LYS A 195 -39.75 11.10 14.41
CA LYS A 195 -39.89 12.55 14.62
C LYS A 195 -38.62 13.34 14.29
N ILE A 196 -37.44 12.80 14.61
CA ILE A 196 -36.16 13.44 14.27
C ILE A 196 -35.98 13.45 12.75
N TYR A 197 -36.21 12.32 12.10
CA TYR A 197 -36.08 12.20 10.65
C TYR A 197 -37.09 13.08 9.90
N GLN A 198 -38.36 13.08 10.32
CA GLN A 198 -39.42 13.97 9.81
C GLN A 198 -39.01 15.43 9.89
N LYS A 199 -38.47 15.88 11.03
CA LYS A 199 -38.02 17.26 11.23
C LYS A 199 -36.91 17.69 10.27
N ILE A 200 -36.09 16.74 9.79
CA ILE A 200 -35.04 16.99 8.81
C ILE A 200 -35.62 16.99 7.39
N MET A 201 -36.47 16.02 7.05
CA MET A 201 -36.94 15.79 5.69
C MET A 201 -38.13 16.64 5.25
N GLU A 202 -39.09 16.93 6.14
CA GLU A 202 -40.26 17.75 5.83
C GLU A 202 -39.93 19.14 5.25
N PRO A 203 -38.98 19.94 5.81
CA PRO A 203 -38.63 21.23 5.22
C PRO A 203 -37.92 21.10 3.87
N LEU A 204 -37.16 20.02 3.66
CA LEU A 204 -36.45 19.74 2.41
C LEU A 204 -37.42 19.31 1.29
N ILE A 205 -38.47 18.56 1.64
CA ILE A 205 -39.51 18.14 0.71
C ILE A 205 -40.49 19.30 0.46
N GLY A 206 -40.88 20.05 1.49
CA GLY A 206 -41.90 21.10 1.41
C GLY A 206 -41.47 22.37 0.66
N SER A 207 -40.17 22.70 0.63
CA SER A 207 -39.66 23.92 -0.02
C SER A 207 -38.67 23.62 -1.14
N ALA A 208 -39.01 24.05 -2.37
CA ALA A 208 -38.12 23.92 -3.52
C ALA A 208 -36.80 24.70 -3.35
N LEU A 209 -36.83 25.85 -2.66
CA LEU A 209 -35.63 26.65 -2.41
C LEU A 209 -34.66 25.91 -1.47
N ILE A 210 -35.15 25.42 -0.33
CA ILE A 210 -34.32 24.70 0.65
C ILE A 210 -33.73 23.43 0.02
N ARG A 211 -34.52 22.73 -0.80
CA ARG A 211 -34.08 21.57 -1.59
C ARG A 211 -32.88 21.89 -2.47
N TRP A 212 -33.00 22.87 -3.36
CA TRP A 212 -31.91 23.21 -4.28
C TRP A 212 -30.69 23.76 -3.56
N VAL A 213 -30.88 24.54 -2.49
CA VAL A 213 -29.78 25.02 -1.64
C VAL A 213 -29.05 23.86 -0.97
N SER A 214 -29.77 22.87 -0.43
CA SER A 214 -29.15 21.71 0.20
C SER A 214 -28.29 20.90 -0.78
N LEU A 215 -28.78 20.66 -2.00
CA LEU A 215 -28.01 19.99 -3.05
C LEU A 215 -26.80 20.82 -3.49
N ALA A 216 -26.95 22.15 -3.63
CA ALA A 216 -25.86 23.04 -3.98
C ALA A 216 -24.76 23.06 -2.91
N VAL A 217 -25.14 23.04 -1.62
CA VAL A 217 -24.19 22.94 -0.50
C VAL A 217 -23.42 21.62 -0.55
N VAL A 218 -24.10 20.49 -0.80
CA VAL A 218 -23.44 19.18 -0.92
C VAL A 218 -22.44 19.17 -2.08
N VAL A 219 -22.81 19.71 -3.23
CA VAL A 219 -21.91 19.82 -4.39
C VAL A 219 -20.72 20.74 -4.09
N LEU A 220 -20.97 21.87 -3.42
CA LEU A 220 -19.89 22.79 -3.00
C LEU A 220 -18.91 22.12 -2.05
N LEU A 221 -19.41 21.37 -1.06
CA LEU A 221 -18.58 20.60 -0.12
C LEU A 221 -17.74 19.54 -0.82
N LEU A 222 -18.28 18.90 -1.87
CA LEU A 222 -17.53 17.94 -2.69
C LEU A 222 -16.34 18.62 -3.37
N PHE A 223 -16.56 19.74 -4.07
CA PHE A 223 -15.48 20.47 -4.73
C PHE A 223 -14.47 21.04 -3.73
N ALA A 224 -14.93 21.54 -2.58
CA ALA A 224 -14.04 22.00 -1.52
C ALA A 224 -13.16 20.87 -0.96
N SER A 225 -13.73 19.67 -0.81
CA SER A 225 -13.01 18.48 -0.39
C SER A 225 -11.95 18.04 -1.42
N MET A 226 -12.30 18.01 -2.70
CA MET A 226 -11.36 17.66 -3.78
C MET A 226 -10.20 18.67 -3.89
N ALA A 227 -10.45 19.94 -3.59
CA ALA A 227 -9.42 20.98 -3.59
C ALA A 227 -8.36 20.80 -2.48
N LEU A 228 -8.60 19.94 -1.46
CA LEU A 228 -7.64 19.69 -0.39
C LEU A 228 -6.37 18.95 -0.84
N VAL A 229 -6.44 18.20 -1.95
CA VAL A 229 -5.29 17.48 -2.52
C VAL A 229 -4.28 18.43 -3.19
N PRO A 230 -4.67 19.30 -4.14
CA PRO A 230 -3.73 20.21 -4.80
C PRO A 230 -3.15 21.28 -3.86
N ILE A 231 -3.83 21.65 -2.78
CA ILE A 231 -3.28 22.59 -1.77
C ILE A 231 -2.34 21.90 -0.76
N HIS A 232 -1.99 20.64 -0.96
CA HIS A 232 -1.12 19.83 -0.09
C HIS A 232 -1.64 19.63 1.35
N PHE A 233 -2.92 19.90 1.63
CA PHE A 233 -3.52 19.57 2.92
C PHE A 233 -3.74 18.05 3.07
N VAL A 234 -3.99 17.36 1.95
CA VAL A 234 -4.04 15.90 1.89
C VAL A 234 -2.89 15.42 1.01
N THR A 235 -1.95 14.69 1.62
CA THR A 235 -0.79 14.12 0.93
C THR A 235 -1.12 12.72 0.41
N VAL A 236 -0.75 12.45 -0.85
CA VAL A 236 -0.99 11.14 -1.50
C VAL A 236 0.29 10.30 -1.46
N LYS A 237 0.19 9.00 -1.17
CA LYS A 237 1.32 8.06 -1.24
C LYS A 237 0.85 6.68 -1.69
N MET A 238 1.74 5.80 -2.13
CA MET A 238 1.36 4.42 -2.45
C MET A 238 1.01 3.61 -1.21
N LEU A 239 1.98 3.47 -0.30
CA LEU A 239 1.84 2.82 0.99
C LEU A 239 2.39 3.75 2.08
N PRO A 240 1.80 3.73 3.28
CA PRO A 240 2.31 4.49 4.39
C PRO A 240 3.58 3.81 4.94
N PHE A 241 4.34 4.54 5.75
CA PHE A 241 5.52 3.98 6.41
C PHE A 241 5.14 2.86 7.40
N ASP A 242 5.88 1.75 7.39
CA ASP A 242 5.76 0.72 8.44
C ASP A 242 6.59 1.12 9.67
N ASN A 243 6.29 0.53 10.83
CA ASN A 243 7.07 0.71 12.04
C ASN A 243 7.93 -0.54 12.30
N LYS A 244 9.17 -0.53 11.80
CA LYS A 244 10.11 -1.67 11.89
C LYS A 244 11.16 -1.47 12.97
N SER A 245 11.69 -2.56 13.49
CA SER A 245 12.77 -2.53 14.50
C SER A 245 14.16 -2.69 13.87
N GLU A 246 14.29 -2.43 12.57
CA GLU A 246 15.56 -2.53 11.84
C GLU A 246 15.66 -1.42 10.78
N LEU A 247 16.88 -0.94 10.56
CA LEU A 247 17.25 -0.05 9.46
C LEU A 247 18.69 -0.34 9.04
N GLN A 248 19.05 0.09 7.84
CA GLN A 248 20.40 -0.09 7.29
C GLN A 248 20.97 1.26 6.88
N LEU A 249 22.28 1.45 7.08
CA LEU A 249 23.02 2.52 6.43
C LEU A 249 23.91 1.90 5.37
N VAL A 250 23.88 2.46 4.18
CA VAL A 250 24.70 2.05 3.04
C VAL A 250 25.70 3.15 2.78
N ILE A 251 26.98 2.81 2.83
CA ILE A 251 28.09 3.75 2.71
C ILE A 251 28.88 3.40 1.45
N ASP A 252 28.98 4.38 0.56
CA ASP A 252 29.80 4.31 -0.65
C ASP A 252 30.87 5.41 -0.57
N THR A 253 32.13 5.00 -0.63
CA THR A 253 33.27 5.92 -0.66
C THR A 253 33.80 6.06 -2.09
N PRO A 254 34.46 7.17 -2.43
CA PRO A 254 35.08 7.33 -3.75
C PRO A 254 35.98 6.16 -4.14
N GLU A 255 36.05 5.87 -5.44
CA GLU A 255 36.95 4.85 -5.96
C GLU A 255 38.41 5.16 -5.58
N GLY A 256 39.18 4.13 -5.24
CA GLY A 256 40.56 4.27 -4.74
C GLY A 256 40.69 4.44 -3.22
N PHE A 257 39.58 4.55 -2.46
CA PHE A 257 39.63 4.42 -1.00
C PHE A 257 40.17 3.06 -0.57
N SER A 258 41.08 3.07 0.42
CA SER A 258 41.57 1.83 1.03
C SER A 258 40.54 1.29 2.02
N LEU A 259 40.53 -0.04 2.20
CA LEU A 259 39.63 -0.70 3.15
C LEU A 259 39.78 -0.10 4.57
N GLU A 260 41.00 0.28 4.95
CA GLU A 260 41.28 0.90 6.24
C GLU A 260 40.65 2.30 6.38
N LYS A 261 40.67 3.12 5.31
CA LYS A 261 40.00 4.43 5.28
C LYS A 261 38.48 4.27 5.35
N THR A 262 37.92 3.35 4.57
CA THR A 262 36.50 3.02 4.59
C THR A 262 36.06 2.52 5.97
N ASN A 263 36.86 1.66 6.63
CA ASN A 263 36.59 1.21 7.98
C ASN A 263 36.63 2.36 9.00
N ALA A 264 37.57 3.30 8.86
CA ALA A 264 37.62 4.47 9.74
C ALA A 264 36.35 5.32 9.61
N ALA A 265 35.94 5.64 8.37
CA ALA A 265 34.73 6.39 8.09
C ALA A 265 33.47 5.68 8.61
N ALA A 266 33.32 4.38 8.31
CA ALA A 266 32.18 3.59 8.77
C ALA A 266 32.08 3.51 10.30
N ARG A 267 33.20 3.38 11.00
CA ARG A 267 33.23 3.38 12.48
C ARG A 267 32.92 4.74 13.10
N GLU A 268 33.31 5.82 12.42
CA GLU A 268 33.00 7.18 12.84
C GLU A 268 31.50 7.45 12.71
N ILE A 269 30.89 7.09 11.57
CA ILE A 269 29.44 7.16 11.36
C ILE A 269 28.71 6.27 12.38
N ALA A 270 29.18 5.04 12.59
CA ALA A 270 28.60 4.13 13.58
C ALA A 270 28.70 4.65 15.03
N GLY A 271 29.58 5.62 15.30
CA GLY A 271 29.70 6.28 16.60
C GLY A 271 28.40 6.95 17.05
N VAL A 272 27.57 7.43 16.11
CA VAL A 272 26.27 8.08 16.38
C VAL A 272 25.32 7.17 17.16
N PHE A 273 25.41 5.85 16.96
CA PHE A 273 24.48 4.89 17.56
C PHE A 273 24.82 4.52 19.01
N ARG A 274 26.00 4.87 19.52
CA ARG A 274 26.41 4.50 20.89
C ARG A 274 25.58 5.19 21.96
N ASP A 275 25.18 6.42 21.69
CA ASP A 275 24.48 7.29 22.64
C ASP A 275 22.96 7.33 22.37
N MET A 276 22.44 6.48 21.48
CA MET A 276 21.02 6.39 21.16
C MET A 276 20.34 5.30 21.98
N GLU A 277 19.48 5.70 22.91
CA GLU A 277 18.68 4.78 23.73
C GLU A 277 17.72 3.93 22.89
N GLU A 278 17.30 4.43 21.72
CA GLU A 278 16.39 3.73 20.81
C GLU A 278 17.08 2.63 20.00
N VAL A 279 18.41 2.46 20.11
CA VAL A 279 19.21 1.44 19.40
C VAL A 279 19.63 0.33 20.37
N THR A 280 19.30 -0.92 20.05
CA THR A 280 19.71 -2.09 20.86
C THR A 280 21.13 -2.55 20.53
N ASN A 281 21.46 -2.60 19.24
CA ASN A 281 22.77 -2.96 18.75
C ASN A 281 22.92 -2.51 17.30
N TYR A 282 24.16 -2.37 16.86
CA TYR A 282 24.52 -2.10 15.49
C TYR A 282 25.75 -2.92 15.10
N GLN A 283 25.87 -3.25 13.83
CA GLN A 283 26.99 -4.01 13.29
C GLN A 283 27.52 -3.36 12.01
N VAL A 284 28.83 -3.19 11.95
CA VAL A 284 29.53 -2.58 10.81
C VAL A 284 30.15 -3.68 9.97
N TYR A 285 29.85 -3.66 8.68
CA TYR A 285 30.42 -4.52 7.65
C TYR A 285 31.24 -3.64 6.71
N VAL A 286 32.53 -3.92 6.58
CA VAL A 286 33.43 -3.11 5.75
C VAL A 286 34.02 -3.98 4.66
N GLY A 287 33.86 -3.50 3.43
CA GLY A 287 34.23 -4.16 2.19
C GLY A 287 33.49 -5.45 1.89
N THR A 288 32.39 -5.67 2.60
CA THR A 288 31.47 -6.77 2.40
C THR A 288 30.07 -6.30 2.80
N ALA A 289 29.06 -6.94 2.23
CA ALA A 289 27.67 -6.65 2.51
C ALA A 289 27.25 -7.05 3.93
N GLY A 290 26.23 -6.37 4.44
CA GLY A 290 25.45 -6.85 5.58
C GLY A 290 24.69 -8.15 5.29
N PRO A 291 24.07 -8.78 6.31
CA PRO A 291 23.26 -9.98 6.14
C PRO A 291 22.06 -9.71 5.23
N PHE A 292 21.54 -10.77 4.60
CA PHE A 292 20.33 -10.68 3.78
C PHE A 292 19.15 -10.13 4.60
N ASN A 293 18.71 -8.94 4.22
CA ASN A 293 17.45 -8.34 4.68
C ASN A 293 16.53 -8.12 3.47
N PHE A 294 15.26 -7.77 3.72
CA PHE A 294 14.26 -7.64 2.65
C PHE A 294 14.62 -6.56 1.62
N ASN A 295 15.24 -5.47 2.08
CA ASN A 295 15.68 -4.37 1.22
C ASN A 295 16.84 -4.81 0.28
N GLY A 296 17.84 -5.48 0.85
CA GLY A 296 19.00 -5.98 0.14
C GLY A 296 18.70 -7.05 -0.91
N LEU A 297 17.54 -7.73 -0.85
CA LEU A 297 17.15 -8.72 -1.86
C LEU A 297 16.90 -8.10 -3.24
N VAL A 298 16.28 -6.93 -3.32
CA VAL A 298 16.04 -6.23 -4.61
C VAL A 298 17.13 -5.24 -4.94
N ARG A 299 17.64 -4.52 -3.94
CA ARG A 299 18.76 -3.61 -4.16
C ARG A 299 20.10 -4.34 -4.37
N HIS A 300 20.07 -5.66 -4.25
CA HIS A 300 21.22 -6.55 -4.37
C HIS A 300 22.41 -6.17 -3.48
N TYR A 301 22.12 -5.63 -2.30
CA TYR A 301 23.17 -5.22 -1.37
C TYR A 301 24.10 -6.36 -0.98
N PHE A 302 23.59 -7.60 -0.98
CA PHE A 302 24.40 -8.80 -0.78
C PHE A 302 25.53 -9.02 -1.81
N MET A 303 25.48 -8.34 -2.96
CA MET A 303 26.54 -8.38 -3.97
C MET A 303 27.64 -7.33 -3.72
N ARG A 304 27.45 -6.40 -2.77
CA ARG A 304 28.43 -5.35 -2.45
C ARG A 304 29.68 -5.97 -1.85
N SER A 305 30.81 -5.74 -2.51
CA SER A 305 32.13 -6.22 -2.11
C SER A 305 33.20 -5.34 -2.74
N GLY A 306 34.19 -4.90 -1.96
CA GLY A 306 35.21 -3.97 -2.44
C GLY A 306 35.84 -3.15 -1.32
N ALA A 307 36.95 -2.47 -1.55
CA ALA A 307 37.56 -1.63 -0.51
C ALA A 307 36.74 -0.36 -0.19
N ASN A 308 35.88 0.05 -1.10
CA ASN A 308 35.16 1.32 -1.13
C ASN A 308 33.69 1.25 -0.67
N VAL A 309 33.25 0.10 -0.15
CA VAL A 309 31.88 -0.11 0.31
C VAL A 309 31.84 -0.49 1.78
N ALA A 310 30.81 -0.02 2.49
CA ALA A 310 30.50 -0.48 3.84
C ALA A 310 28.99 -0.42 4.09
N ASP A 311 28.53 -1.28 4.99
CA ASP A 311 27.14 -1.33 5.43
C ASP A 311 27.10 -1.28 6.97
N ILE A 312 26.12 -0.58 7.55
CA ILE A 312 25.84 -0.62 8.98
C ILE A 312 24.41 -1.13 9.17
N GLN A 313 24.28 -2.32 9.75
CA GLN A 313 22.98 -2.86 10.16
C GLN A 313 22.66 -2.34 11.56
N VAL A 314 21.49 -1.72 11.74
CA VAL A 314 21.06 -1.14 13.02
C VAL A 314 19.76 -1.80 13.46
N ASN A 315 19.75 -2.32 14.69
CA ASN A 315 18.57 -2.90 15.30
C ASN A 315 18.03 -1.94 16.37
N LEU A 316 16.79 -1.51 16.18
CA LEU A 316 16.11 -0.61 17.09
C LEU A 316 15.48 -1.37 18.26
N VAL A 317 15.24 -0.66 19.34
CA VAL A 317 14.37 -1.12 20.43
C VAL A 317 12.97 -1.42 19.88
N ASP A 318 12.29 -2.36 20.53
CA ASP A 318 10.94 -2.76 20.18
C ASP A 318 10.01 -1.53 20.06
N LYS A 319 9.10 -1.56 19.08
CA LYS A 319 8.16 -0.48 18.79
C LYS A 319 7.27 -0.08 19.98
N HIS A 320 7.04 -0.98 20.94
CA HIS A 320 6.25 -0.71 22.15
C HIS A 320 7.05 -0.08 23.28
N LEU A 321 8.38 -0.04 23.15
CA LEU A 321 9.31 0.49 24.15
C LEU A 321 9.95 1.81 23.70
N ARG A 322 9.50 2.39 22.58
CA ARG A 322 9.99 3.66 22.04
C ARG A 322 8.84 4.54 21.56
N ASP A 323 8.96 5.84 21.79
CA ASP A 323 7.96 6.82 21.37
C ASP A 323 8.07 7.16 19.88
N LEU A 324 9.30 7.28 19.37
CA LEU A 324 9.55 7.60 17.98
C LEU A 324 9.36 6.36 17.10
N LYS A 325 8.54 6.49 16.05
CA LYS A 325 8.39 5.49 14.98
C LYS A 325 9.69 5.36 14.16
N SER A 326 9.87 4.24 13.46
CA SER A 326 11.12 3.96 12.72
C SER A 326 11.46 5.02 11.68
N HIS A 327 10.45 5.56 10.98
CA HIS A 327 10.66 6.63 9.99
C HIS A 327 11.06 7.97 10.63
N ALA A 328 10.52 8.30 11.81
CA ALA A 328 10.98 9.50 12.52
C ALA A 328 12.43 9.33 13.01
N LEU A 329 12.80 8.11 13.43
CA LEU A 329 14.18 7.76 13.77
C LEU A 329 15.09 7.78 12.54
N SER A 330 14.66 7.31 11.37
CA SER A 330 15.47 7.36 10.14
C SER A 330 15.79 8.80 9.75
N LYS A 331 14.81 9.73 9.86
CA LYS A 331 15.03 11.18 9.69
C LYS A 331 16.02 11.75 10.69
N LYS A 332 15.87 11.42 11.98
CA LYS A 332 16.80 11.84 13.05
C LYS A 332 18.22 11.33 12.78
N ILE A 333 18.36 10.06 12.40
CA ILE A 333 19.65 9.44 12.07
C ILE A 333 20.26 10.12 10.84
N ARG A 334 19.48 10.36 9.79
CA ARG A 334 19.93 11.05 8.58
C ARG A 334 20.51 12.43 8.89
N ALA A 335 19.81 13.22 9.70
CA ALA A 335 20.28 14.54 10.12
C ALA A 335 21.61 14.50 10.91
N LEU A 336 21.91 13.38 11.58
CA LEU A 336 23.14 13.20 12.33
C LEU A 336 24.30 12.65 11.47
N VAL A 337 24.01 11.75 10.52
CA VAL A 337 25.05 11.10 9.71
C VAL A 337 25.41 11.86 8.44
N ALA A 338 24.48 12.63 7.86
CA ALA A 338 24.73 13.38 6.62
C ALA A 338 25.91 14.37 6.76
N PRO A 339 26.01 15.20 7.82
CA PRO A 339 27.16 16.11 7.98
C PRO A 339 28.49 15.37 8.20
N ILE A 340 28.45 14.17 8.79
CA ILE A 340 29.64 13.32 8.97
C ILE A 340 30.07 12.78 7.60
N GLY A 341 29.12 12.31 6.79
CA GLY A 341 29.36 11.84 5.43
C GLY A 341 29.99 12.92 4.56
N GLU A 342 29.41 14.12 4.53
CA GLU A 342 29.92 15.29 3.79
C GLU A 342 31.35 15.65 4.20
N ARG A 343 31.63 15.76 5.51
CA ARG A 343 32.96 16.07 6.01
C ARG A 343 34.00 15.01 5.63
N LEU A 344 33.60 13.74 5.58
CA LEU A 344 34.47 12.62 5.22
C LEU A 344 34.56 12.40 3.70
N GLY A 345 33.73 13.09 2.91
CA GLY A 345 33.63 12.87 1.47
C GLY A 345 33.10 11.47 1.11
N VAL A 346 32.17 10.95 1.91
CA VAL A 346 31.55 9.63 1.69
C VAL A 346 30.04 9.75 1.54
N ASN A 347 29.46 9.01 0.60
CA ASN A 347 28.02 8.96 0.42
C ASN A 347 27.40 8.02 1.47
N VAL A 348 26.50 8.54 2.31
CA VAL A 348 25.83 7.78 3.36
C VAL A 348 24.33 7.82 3.12
N LYS A 349 23.73 6.65 2.92
CA LYS A 349 22.30 6.52 2.63
C LYS A 349 21.60 5.80 3.77
N VAL A 350 20.54 6.40 4.30
CA VAL A 350 19.73 5.77 5.36
C VAL A 350 18.57 5.02 4.73
N THR A 351 18.61 3.70 4.79
CA THR A 351 17.66 2.80 4.12
C THR A 351 16.72 2.13 5.10
N GLU A 352 15.42 2.33 4.85
CA GLU A 352 14.34 1.67 5.59
C GLU A 352 13.86 0.43 4.87
N VAL A 353 13.24 -0.49 5.62
CA VAL A 353 12.58 -1.65 5.03
C VAL A 353 11.21 -1.22 4.48
N PRO A 354 10.96 -1.34 3.15
CA PRO A 354 9.73 -0.88 2.56
C PRO A 354 8.53 -1.74 3.03
N PRO A 355 7.31 -1.15 3.12
CA PRO A 355 6.07 -1.87 3.45
C PRO A 355 5.54 -2.73 2.30
N GLY A 356 6.00 -2.49 1.07
CA GLY A 356 5.53 -3.13 -0.16
C GLY A 356 6.64 -3.85 -0.94
N PRO A 357 6.41 -4.18 -2.22
CA PRO A 357 7.41 -4.75 -3.10
C PRO A 357 8.70 -3.92 -3.05
N PRO A 358 9.87 -4.54 -2.85
CA PRO A 358 11.10 -3.78 -2.75
C PRO A 358 11.50 -3.22 -4.12
N VAL A 359 12.13 -2.05 -4.12
CA VAL A 359 12.57 -1.29 -5.30
C VAL A 359 13.98 -0.71 -5.08
N LEU A 360 14.63 -0.25 -6.15
CA LEU A 360 15.97 0.35 -6.07
C LEU A 360 16.02 1.61 -5.21
N SER A 361 15.03 2.49 -5.33
CA SER A 361 14.87 3.74 -4.56
C SER A 361 13.43 4.25 -4.69
N THR A 362 13.03 5.23 -3.87
CA THR A 362 11.72 5.90 -4.05
C THR A 362 11.62 6.54 -5.45
N LEU A 363 12.67 7.26 -5.86
CA LEU A 363 12.82 7.88 -7.18
C LEU A 363 13.93 7.18 -7.96
N VAL A 364 13.62 6.68 -9.15
CA VAL A 364 14.60 6.09 -10.07
C VAL A 364 14.38 6.66 -11.45
N ALA A 365 15.38 7.33 -12.00
CA ALA A 365 15.42 7.78 -13.38
C ALA A 365 16.36 6.87 -14.18
N GLU A 366 15.79 6.13 -15.11
CA GLU A 366 16.52 5.33 -16.08
C GLU A 366 16.79 6.16 -17.33
N VAL A 367 18.05 6.52 -17.56
CA VAL A 367 18.47 7.28 -18.74
C VAL A 367 18.95 6.32 -19.82
N TYR A 368 18.27 6.34 -20.96
CA TYR A 368 18.57 5.55 -22.15
C TYR A 368 19.15 6.43 -23.26
N GLY A 369 19.89 5.82 -24.18
CA GLY A 369 20.43 6.49 -25.34
C GLY A 369 21.58 5.74 -26.01
N PRO A 370 22.01 6.18 -27.21
CA PRO A 370 22.95 5.44 -28.05
C PRO A 370 24.39 5.43 -27.50
N THR A 371 24.87 6.52 -26.91
CA THR A 371 26.26 6.64 -26.43
C THR A 371 26.33 6.78 -24.91
N LEU A 372 27.42 6.27 -24.32
CA LEU A 372 27.64 6.39 -22.87
C LEU A 372 27.79 7.86 -22.46
N ASP A 373 28.58 8.64 -23.19
CA ASP A 373 28.84 10.05 -22.86
C ASP A 373 27.56 10.88 -22.86
N GLY A 374 26.67 10.67 -23.84
CA GLY A 374 25.40 11.37 -23.88
C GLY A 374 24.45 10.97 -22.75
N ARG A 375 24.42 9.68 -22.37
CA ARG A 375 23.67 9.24 -21.19
C ARG A 375 24.23 9.83 -19.91
N LEU A 376 25.55 9.93 -19.78
CA LEU A 376 26.20 10.56 -18.62
C LEU A 376 25.93 12.07 -18.56
N GLU A 377 25.93 12.77 -19.69
CA GLU A 377 25.57 14.20 -19.75
C GLU A 377 24.13 14.43 -19.27
N ILE A 378 23.18 13.64 -19.76
CA ILE A 378 21.78 13.74 -19.37
C ILE A 378 21.61 13.33 -17.90
N ALA A 379 22.23 12.22 -17.46
CA ALA A 379 22.17 11.77 -16.07
C ALA A 379 22.72 12.82 -15.09
N LYS A 380 23.78 13.56 -15.46
CA LYS A 380 24.28 14.69 -14.67
C LYS A 380 23.25 15.81 -14.53
N LYS A 381 22.57 16.17 -15.63
CA LYS A 381 21.50 17.20 -15.61
C LYS A 381 20.31 16.74 -14.74
N VAL A 382 19.88 15.49 -14.90
CA VAL A 382 18.81 14.87 -14.08
C VAL A 382 19.20 14.84 -12.60
N ARG A 383 20.44 14.44 -12.29
CA ARG A 383 20.98 14.44 -10.93
C ARG A 383 20.99 15.83 -10.30
N SER A 384 21.41 16.86 -11.03
CA SER A 384 21.36 18.25 -10.55
C SER A 384 19.93 18.69 -10.25
N ILE A 385 18.95 18.31 -11.09
CA ILE A 385 17.55 18.62 -10.82
C ILE A 385 17.07 17.93 -9.54
N PHE A 386 17.48 16.67 -9.30
CA PHE A 386 17.16 15.97 -8.05
C PHE A 386 17.78 16.68 -6.84
N GLU A 387 19.06 17.07 -6.91
CA GLU A 387 19.77 17.78 -5.82
C GLU A 387 19.17 19.17 -5.54
N ASP A 388 18.65 19.86 -6.56
CA ASP A 388 18.04 21.20 -6.43
C ASP A 388 16.56 21.17 -5.99
N THR A 389 15.92 20.00 -5.99
CA THR A 389 14.48 19.89 -5.72
C THR A 389 14.22 19.72 -4.23
N ASP A 390 13.42 20.61 -3.66
CA ASP A 390 13.03 20.50 -2.25
C ASP A 390 12.28 19.19 -1.99
N GLY A 391 12.64 18.52 -0.90
CA GLY A 391 12.07 17.22 -0.55
C GLY A 391 12.75 16.00 -1.17
N VAL A 392 13.76 16.17 -2.04
CA VAL A 392 14.57 15.05 -2.56
C VAL A 392 15.88 14.95 -1.77
N VAL A 393 16.20 13.76 -1.29
CA VAL A 393 17.32 13.49 -0.37
C VAL A 393 18.04 12.20 -0.77
N ASP A 394 19.26 12.00 -0.27
CA ASP A 394 20.12 10.84 -0.58
C ASP A 394 20.24 10.60 -2.11
N VAL A 395 20.45 11.68 -2.87
CA VAL A 395 20.62 11.60 -4.33
C VAL A 395 21.90 10.84 -4.65
N ASP A 396 21.78 9.88 -5.55
CA ASP A 396 22.89 9.02 -5.99
C ASP A 396 22.70 8.58 -7.44
N TRP A 397 23.66 7.84 -7.97
CA TRP A 397 23.59 7.31 -9.33
C TRP A 397 24.50 6.10 -9.49
N TYR A 398 24.24 5.27 -10.49
CA TYR A 398 25.09 4.13 -10.81
C TYR A 398 26.17 4.52 -11.83
N VAL A 399 27.08 5.39 -11.38
CA VAL A 399 28.25 5.83 -12.13
C VAL A 399 29.44 5.85 -11.16
N GLU A 400 30.47 5.06 -11.48
CA GLU A 400 31.69 4.99 -10.67
C GLU A 400 32.57 6.23 -10.90
N ASP A 401 33.25 6.68 -9.86
CA ASP A 401 34.27 7.71 -9.97
C ASP A 401 35.48 7.18 -10.76
N ALA A 402 36.15 8.08 -11.48
CA ALA A 402 37.38 7.74 -12.19
C ALA A 402 38.46 7.33 -11.19
N SER A 403 38.99 6.12 -11.34
CA SER A 403 40.13 5.62 -10.57
C SER A 403 41.33 5.42 -11.47
N GLU A 404 42.50 5.88 -11.03
CA GLU A 404 43.76 5.62 -11.71
C GLU A 404 44.03 4.11 -11.77
N ARG A 405 44.52 3.64 -12.92
CA ARG A 405 45.10 2.32 -13.13
C ARG A 405 46.47 2.46 -13.79
N TRP A 406 47.39 1.57 -13.41
CA TRP A 406 48.68 1.45 -14.07
C TRP A 406 48.67 0.23 -14.97
N GLU A 407 48.84 0.43 -16.28
CA GLU A 407 49.02 -0.65 -17.24
C GLU A 407 50.52 -0.91 -17.47
N VAL A 408 50.95 -2.13 -17.18
CA VAL A 408 52.35 -2.56 -17.40
C VAL A 408 52.41 -3.37 -18.69
N HIS A 409 52.84 -2.72 -19.77
CA HIS A 409 52.98 -3.31 -21.09
C HIS A 409 54.35 -3.97 -21.24
N VAL A 410 54.38 -5.27 -21.52
CA VAL A 410 55.64 -5.99 -21.71
C VAL A 410 56.21 -5.69 -23.10
N ASP A 411 57.44 -5.16 -23.14
CA ASP A 411 58.20 -5.01 -24.38
C ASP A 411 58.71 -6.38 -24.82
N ARG A 412 57.92 -7.03 -25.68
CA ARG A 412 58.19 -8.39 -26.15
C ARG A 412 59.53 -8.49 -26.89
N GLU A 413 59.92 -7.46 -27.63
CA GLU A 413 61.18 -7.47 -28.39
C GLU A 413 62.38 -7.42 -27.45
N LYS A 414 62.37 -6.52 -26.47
CA LYS A 414 63.43 -6.42 -25.46
C LYS A 414 63.50 -7.68 -24.58
N ALA A 415 62.35 -8.22 -24.18
CA ALA A 415 62.29 -9.45 -23.39
C ALA A 415 62.95 -10.62 -24.13
N ILE A 416 62.56 -10.86 -25.40
CA ILE A 416 63.11 -11.95 -26.20
C ILE A 416 64.61 -11.76 -26.48
N ARG A 417 65.04 -10.54 -26.82
CA ARG A 417 66.48 -10.22 -27.01
C ARG A 417 67.32 -10.45 -25.75
N SER A 418 66.71 -10.27 -24.59
CA SER A 418 67.34 -10.52 -23.28
C SER A 418 67.23 -11.99 -22.83
N GLY A 419 66.72 -12.88 -23.69
CA GLY A 419 66.54 -14.30 -23.38
C GLY A 419 65.46 -14.57 -22.33
N ILE A 420 64.46 -13.67 -22.19
CA ILE A 420 63.40 -13.76 -21.19
C ILE A 420 62.05 -13.98 -21.90
N ASN A 421 61.31 -15.00 -21.44
CA ASN A 421 59.93 -15.21 -21.92
C ASN A 421 59.01 -14.14 -21.31
N PRO A 422 58.21 -13.39 -22.11
CA PRO A 422 57.22 -12.44 -21.60
C PRO A 422 56.30 -13.00 -20.49
N GLU A 423 55.94 -14.28 -20.54
CA GLU A 423 55.13 -14.93 -19.51
C GLU A 423 55.82 -14.93 -18.13
N GLN A 424 57.15 -15.05 -18.11
CA GLN A 424 57.94 -15.02 -16.88
C GLN A 424 57.85 -13.65 -16.19
N ILE A 425 57.81 -12.57 -16.97
CA ILE A 425 57.63 -11.20 -16.46
C ILE A 425 56.26 -11.07 -15.79
N VAL A 426 55.18 -11.47 -16.50
CA VAL A 426 53.80 -11.43 -15.98
C VAL A 426 53.66 -12.30 -14.73
N ARG A 427 54.24 -13.50 -14.72
CA ARG A 427 54.22 -14.40 -13.57
C ARG A 427 54.96 -13.81 -12.38
N THR A 428 56.11 -13.17 -12.60
CA THR A 428 56.89 -12.52 -11.54
C THR A 428 56.08 -11.41 -10.89
N LEU A 429 55.47 -10.52 -11.69
CA LEU A 429 54.58 -9.46 -11.19
C LEU A 429 53.36 -10.03 -10.45
N ARG A 430 52.74 -11.10 -10.96
CA ARG A 430 51.60 -11.75 -10.32
C ARG A 430 51.95 -12.34 -8.95
N VAL A 431 53.09 -13.04 -8.83
CA VAL A 431 53.56 -13.60 -7.56
C VAL A 431 53.95 -12.47 -6.59
N ALA A 432 54.56 -11.40 -7.09
CA ALA A 432 54.92 -10.23 -6.29
C ALA A 432 53.68 -9.54 -5.70
N LEU A 433 52.67 -9.27 -6.53
CA LEU A 433 51.46 -8.54 -6.18
C LEU A 433 50.41 -9.43 -5.49
N SER A 434 49.84 -10.40 -6.20
CA SER A 434 48.72 -11.21 -5.72
C SER A 434 49.18 -12.38 -4.86
N GLY A 435 50.43 -12.82 -5.04
CA GLY A 435 50.95 -14.04 -4.44
C GLY A 435 50.73 -15.25 -5.34
N ALA A 436 51.41 -16.35 -5.00
CA ALA A 436 51.21 -17.65 -5.61
C ALA A 436 51.04 -18.71 -4.53
N GLU A 437 50.10 -19.63 -4.73
CA GLU A 437 49.98 -20.80 -3.86
C GLU A 437 51.19 -21.71 -4.08
N ALA A 438 51.96 -21.92 -3.02
CA ALA A 438 53.14 -22.78 -3.02
C ALA A 438 52.79 -24.24 -2.63
N GLY A 439 51.62 -24.45 -2.03
CA GLY A 439 51.11 -25.75 -1.61
C GLY A 439 50.13 -25.63 -0.46
N LEU A 440 49.71 -26.77 0.09
CA LEU A 440 48.76 -26.84 1.20
C LEU A 440 49.45 -27.33 2.48
N ALA A 441 49.34 -26.55 3.54
CA ALA A 441 49.74 -26.95 4.88
C ALA A 441 48.68 -27.92 5.45
N HIS A 442 49.14 -29.12 5.82
CA HIS A 442 48.29 -30.15 6.41
C HIS A 442 48.30 -29.98 7.93
N ASN A 443 47.16 -29.54 8.49
CA ASN A 443 46.96 -29.44 9.93
C ASN A 443 45.84 -30.41 10.35
N PRO A 444 46.13 -31.47 11.14
CA PRO A 444 45.13 -32.44 11.59
C PRO A 444 43.97 -31.83 12.38
N ARG A 445 44.15 -30.62 12.95
CA ARG A 445 43.11 -29.89 13.68
C ARG A 445 42.25 -29.00 12.79
N SER A 446 42.67 -28.76 11.55
CA SER A 446 41.90 -27.98 10.59
C SER A 446 41.05 -28.91 9.73
N ARG A 447 39.75 -28.63 9.63
CA ARG A 447 38.85 -29.32 8.68
C ARG A 447 39.10 -28.91 7.23
N GLN A 448 39.69 -27.73 7.01
CA GLN A 448 39.98 -27.18 5.68
C GLN A 448 41.48 -27.17 5.43
N ALA A 449 41.89 -27.44 4.19
CA ALA A 449 43.29 -27.30 3.77
C ALA A 449 43.71 -25.83 3.85
N ILE A 450 44.92 -25.57 4.36
CA ILE A 450 45.42 -24.21 4.56
C ILE A 450 46.41 -23.90 3.44
N PRO A 451 46.13 -22.97 2.52
CA PRO A 451 47.06 -22.63 1.45
C PRO A 451 48.28 -21.88 1.99
N ILE A 452 49.46 -22.30 1.57
CA ILE A 452 50.72 -21.59 1.76
C ILE A 452 50.86 -20.61 0.60
N GLN A 453 50.82 -19.30 0.89
CA GLN A 453 50.99 -18.27 -0.14
C GLN A 453 52.40 -17.66 -0.10
N LEU A 454 53.08 -17.71 -1.23
CA LEU A 454 54.32 -16.98 -1.48
C LEU A 454 53.97 -15.61 -2.05
N ARG A 455 54.38 -14.53 -1.38
CA ARG A 455 54.10 -13.14 -1.81
C ARG A 455 55.15 -12.20 -1.24
N LEU A 456 55.42 -11.08 -1.91
CA LEU A 456 56.31 -10.05 -1.37
C LEU A 456 55.71 -9.37 -0.13
N LYS A 457 56.59 -8.85 0.73
CA LYS A 457 56.18 -8.02 1.87
C LYS A 457 55.45 -6.77 1.37
N ARG A 458 54.44 -6.30 2.11
CA ARG A 458 53.61 -5.13 1.72
C ARG A 458 54.46 -3.92 1.30
N ALA A 459 55.51 -3.62 2.08
CA ALA A 459 56.42 -2.50 1.80
C ALA A 459 57.13 -2.58 0.43
N GLN A 460 57.38 -3.78 -0.09
CA GLN A 460 58.09 -3.98 -1.38
C GLN A 460 57.13 -4.05 -2.59
N ARG A 461 55.83 -3.91 -2.35
CA ARG A 461 54.78 -3.98 -3.38
C ARG A 461 53.74 -2.87 -3.23
N SER A 462 54.07 -1.81 -2.49
CA SER A 462 53.19 -0.66 -2.27
C SER A 462 53.41 0.45 -3.29
N HIS A 463 54.61 0.53 -3.88
CA HIS A 463 54.93 1.48 -4.94
C HIS A 463 55.29 0.75 -6.23
N LEU A 464 54.94 1.34 -7.36
CA LEU A 464 55.23 0.77 -8.67
C LEU A 464 56.74 0.69 -8.93
N ASP A 465 57.51 1.69 -8.48
CA ASP A 465 58.96 1.70 -8.63
C ASP A 465 59.65 0.49 -7.96
N ASP A 466 59.17 0.06 -6.80
CA ASP A 466 59.68 -1.14 -6.12
C ASP A 466 59.44 -2.42 -6.95
N LEU A 467 58.30 -2.48 -7.64
CA LEU A 467 57.95 -3.60 -8.52
C LEU A 467 58.78 -3.58 -9.80
N LEU A 468 59.07 -2.39 -10.35
CA LEU A 468 59.89 -2.23 -11.54
C LEU A 468 61.37 -2.56 -11.29
N GLN A 469 61.85 -2.45 -10.05
CA GLN A 469 63.18 -2.86 -9.64
C GLN A 469 63.33 -4.39 -9.48
N LEU A 470 62.24 -5.16 -9.49
CA LEU A 470 62.31 -6.61 -9.47
C LEU A 470 63.08 -7.11 -10.69
N THR A 471 63.84 -8.19 -10.50
CA THR A 471 64.70 -8.74 -11.55
C THR A 471 64.21 -10.11 -11.98
N VAL A 472 64.34 -10.40 -13.28
CA VAL A 472 64.02 -11.69 -13.87
C VAL A 472 65.26 -12.32 -14.49
N HIS A 473 65.38 -13.63 -14.38
CA HIS A 473 66.49 -14.40 -14.95
C HIS A 473 66.31 -14.56 -16.47
N GLY A 474 67.30 -14.11 -17.25
CA GLY A 474 67.44 -14.46 -18.66
C GLY A 474 68.06 -15.85 -18.84
N GLY A 475 67.86 -16.46 -20.01
CA GLY A 475 68.36 -17.80 -20.34
C GLY A 475 69.89 -17.95 -20.29
N ASP A 476 70.64 -16.84 -20.28
CA ASP A 476 72.09 -16.77 -20.14
C ASP A 476 72.56 -16.53 -18.69
N GLY A 477 71.64 -16.52 -17.72
CA GLY A 477 71.91 -16.31 -16.30
C GLY A 477 71.96 -14.84 -15.87
N ARG A 478 71.78 -13.88 -16.79
CA ARG A 478 71.73 -12.44 -16.45
C ARG A 478 70.44 -12.10 -15.72
N MET A 479 70.54 -11.21 -14.74
CA MET A 479 69.39 -10.59 -14.09
C MET A 479 69.08 -9.27 -14.77
N VAL A 480 67.85 -9.14 -15.27
CA VAL A 480 67.39 -7.90 -15.92
C VAL A 480 66.24 -7.33 -15.09
N PRO A 481 66.30 -6.05 -14.67
CA PRO A 481 65.21 -5.41 -13.95
C PRO A 481 63.98 -5.26 -14.85
N LEU A 482 62.79 -5.34 -14.27
CA LEU A 482 61.53 -5.22 -15.00
C LEU A 482 61.40 -3.86 -15.69
N SER A 483 61.95 -2.79 -15.10
CA SER A 483 61.99 -1.44 -15.68
C SER A 483 62.56 -1.37 -17.11
N GLU A 484 63.47 -2.27 -17.48
CA GLU A 484 64.08 -2.32 -18.82
C GLU A 484 63.21 -3.07 -19.84
N LEU A 485 62.27 -3.87 -19.36
CA LEU A 485 61.49 -4.84 -20.13
C LEU A 485 60.01 -4.48 -20.26
N VAL A 486 59.57 -3.43 -19.57
CA VAL A 486 58.17 -2.99 -19.57
C VAL A 486 58.06 -1.50 -19.81
N THR A 487 56.94 -1.08 -20.38
CA THR A 487 56.50 0.31 -20.42
C THR A 487 55.28 0.46 -19.53
N VAL A 488 55.29 1.47 -18.68
CA VAL A 488 54.16 1.79 -17.80
C VAL A 488 53.34 2.89 -18.45
N GLN A 489 52.03 2.69 -18.52
CA GLN A 489 51.07 3.71 -18.93
C GLN A 489 50.08 3.95 -17.81
N GLU A 490 49.81 5.21 -17.53
CA GLU A 490 48.72 5.61 -16.64
C GLU A 490 47.43 5.65 -17.45
N ASP A 491 46.37 5.05 -16.92
CA ASP A 491 45.07 5.01 -17.56
C ASP A 491 43.97 5.06 -16.48
N VAL A 492 42.71 5.12 -16.90
CA VAL A 492 41.57 5.10 -15.98
C VAL A 492 40.94 3.70 -15.95
N ARG A 493 40.59 3.24 -14.76
CA ARG A 493 39.89 1.98 -14.57
C ARG A 493 38.57 1.99 -15.35
N GLU A 494 38.31 0.89 -16.04
CA GLU A 494 37.03 0.67 -16.73
C GLU A 494 35.87 0.70 -15.74
N THR A 495 34.83 1.46 -16.08
CA THR A 495 33.61 1.57 -15.27
C THR A 495 32.59 0.52 -15.68
N PHE A 496 31.75 0.09 -14.74
CA PHE A 496 30.62 -0.79 -15.06
C PHE A 496 29.65 -0.15 -16.05
N ARG A 497 29.10 -0.99 -16.95
CA ARG A 497 28.06 -0.61 -17.91
C ARG A 497 26.80 -1.41 -17.64
N TYR A 498 25.76 -0.71 -17.19
CA TYR A 498 24.48 -1.34 -16.90
C TYR A 498 23.63 -1.49 -18.17
N HIS A 499 22.92 -2.60 -18.24
CA HIS A 499 21.98 -2.90 -19.30
C HIS A 499 20.67 -3.41 -18.70
N LYS A 500 19.54 -2.97 -19.26
CA LYS A 500 18.21 -3.51 -18.97
C LYS A 500 17.60 -3.95 -20.28
N ASN A 501 17.17 -5.22 -20.37
CA ASN A 501 16.68 -5.82 -21.62
C ASN A 501 17.61 -5.58 -22.83
N LEU A 502 18.93 -5.74 -22.62
CA LEU A 502 20.00 -5.50 -23.60
C LEU A 502 20.20 -4.05 -24.03
N GLN A 503 19.37 -3.09 -23.60
CA GLN A 503 19.64 -1.67 -23.85
C GLN A 503 20.54 -1.09 -22.74
N PRO A 504 21.57 -0.33 -23.09
CA PRO A 504 22.40 0.38 -22.11
C PRO A 504 21.59 1.42 -21.33
N VAL A 505 21.81 1.50 -20.02
CA VAL A 505 21.07 2.39 -19.12
C VAL A 505 22.00 3.01 -18.08
N THR A 506 21.72 4.26 -17.71
CA THR A 506 22.37 4.94 -16.58
C THR A 506 21.29 5.30 -15.56
N TYR A 507 21.50 4.94 -14.30
CA TYR A 507 20.52 5.18 -13.23
C TYR A 507 20.86 6.42 -12.43
N VAL A 508 19.88 7.29 -12.21
CA VAL A 508 19.91 8.33 -11.16
C VAL A 508 18.86 7.97 -10.13
N LEU A 509 19.24 7.99 -8.87
CA LEU A 509 18.46 7.54 -7.72
C LEU A 509 18.23 8.70 -6.77
N GLY A 510 17.11 8.68 -6.06
CA GLY A 510 16.84 9.58 -4.95
C GLY A 510 15.80 9.00 -4.00
N GLU A 511 15.85 9.43 -2.75
CA GLU A 511 14.80 9.19 -1.76
C GLU A 511 13.98 10.48 -1.58
N VAL A 512 12.75 10.36 -1.09
CA VAL A 512 11.92 11.53 -0.78
C VAL A 512 11.86 11.70 0.73
N GLY A 513 12.18 12.91 1.19
CA GLY A 513 12.20 13.23 2.61
C GLY A 513 11.96 14.72 2.82
N GLY A 514 11.06 15.07 3.72
CA GLY A 514 10.75 16.48 3.99
C GLY A 514 9.38 16.65 4.64
N ALA A 515 8.69 17.74 4.31
CA ALA A 515 7.36 18.04 4.82
C ALA A 515 6.26 17.17 4.17
N SER A 516 6.42 16.79 2.90
CA SER A 516 5.41 16.06 2.12
C SER A 516 5.63 14.54 2.05
N ASP A 517 6.89 14.06 2.16
CA ASP A 517 7.32 12.64 2.11
C ASP A 517 6.69 11.80 0.98
N SER A 518 6.23 12.46 -0.09
CA SER A 518 5.48 11.86 -1.17
C SER A 518 6.19 12.10 -2.51
N PRO A 519 6.46 11.03 -3.28
CA PRO A 519 7.09 11.17 -4.58
C PRO A 519 6.24 11.96 -5.58
N VAL A 520 4.92 12.02 -5.39
CA VAL A 520 4.01 12.68 -6.33
C VAL A 520 4.37 14.14 -6.49
N TYR A 521 4.60 14.86 -5.39
CA TYR A 521 4.86 16.30 -5.42
C TYR A 521 6.26 16.61 -5.91
N ALA A 522 7.28 15.88 -5.43
CA ALA A 522 8.65 16.06 -5.92
C ALA A 522 8.75 15.85 -7.44
N ILE A 523 8.02 14.88 -7.99
CA ILE A 523 8.00 14.62 -9.43
C ILE A 523 7.28 15.73 -10.19
N LEU A 524 6.13 16.21 -9.69
CA LEU A 524 5.41 17.32 -10.31
C LEU A 524 6.28 18.59 -10.37
N ASP A 525 7.06 18.86 -9.31
CA ASP A 525 7.97 20.01 -9.26
C ASP A 525 9.17 19.86 -10.21
N MET A 526 9.61 18.63 -10.48
CA MET A 526 10.72 18.33 -11.39
C MET A 526 10.29 18.19 -12.86
N GLN A 527 9.03 17.86 -13.13
CA GLN A 527 8.58 17.39 -14.44
C GLN A 527 8.90 18.38 -15.56
N ASP A 528 8.51 19.64 -15.38
CA ASP A 528 8.74 20.70 -16.39
C ASP A 528 10.25 20.90 -16.64
N ARG A 529 11.07 20.89 -15.58
CA ARG A 529 12.53 21.04 -15.67
C ARG A 529 13.19 19.88 -16.41
N LEU A 530 12.67 18.65 -16.23
CA LEU A 530 13.18 17.45 -16.90
C LEU A 530 12.83 17.45 -18.40
N GLU A 531 11.62 17.85 -18.76
CA GLU A 531 11.16 17.95 -20.16
C GLU A 531 11.85 19.08 -20.93
N GLU A 532 12.42 20.07 -20.25
CA GLU A 532 13.23 21.14 -20.83
C GLU A 532 14.68 20.74 -21.14
N ILE A 533 15.15 19.57 -20.68
CA ILE A 533 16.51 19.11 -20.97
C ILE A 533 16.68 18.91 -22.49
N VAL A 534 17.64 19.64 -23.07
CA VAL A 534 18.10 19.43 -24.44
C VAL A 534 19.14 18.30 -24.45
N THR A 535 18.85 17.27 -25.24
CA THR A 535 19.71 16.10 -25.44
C THR A 535 20.90 16.43 -26.35
N PRO A 536 21.95 15.59 -26.39
CA PRO A 536 23.07 15.75 -27.32
C PRO A 536 22.67 15.74 -28.82
N LEU A 537 21.46 15.26 -29.15
CA LEU A 537 20.92 15.29 -30.51
C LEU A 537 20.15 16.59 -30.83
N GLY A 538 20.05 17.52 -29.88
CA GLY A 538 19.32 18.78 -30.03
C GLY A 538 17.79 18.66 -29.88
N GLU A 539 17.28 17.48 -29.53
CA GLU A 539 15.86 17.26 -29.21
C GLU A 539 15.61 17.38 -27.70
N LYS A 540 14.36 17.66 -27.32
CA LYS A 540 13.92 17.61 -25.91
C LYS A 540 13.94 16.17 -25.40
N LEU A 541 14.29 16.00 -24.14
CA LEU A 541 14.27 14.69 -23.48
C LEU A 541 12.84 14.14 -23.42
N SER A 542 12.64 12.93 -23.93
CA SER A 542 11.38 12.21 -23.78
C SER A 542 11.31 11.57 -22.40
N VAL A 543 10.36 12.00 -21.55
CA VAL A 543 10.15 11.46 -20.21
C VAL A 543 8.97 10.49 -20.22
N MET A 544 9.22 9.22 -19.92
CA MET A 544 8.25 8.12 -19.94
C MET A 544 7.93 7.66 -18.51
N SER A 545 6.68 7.29 -18.23
CA SER A 545 6.27 6.87 -16.88
C SER A 545 6.47 5.38 -16.60
N THR A 546 6.04 4.49 -17.52
CA THR A 546 5.97 3.04 -17.24
C THR A 546 6.64 2.16 -18.30
N HIS A 547 6.75 2.65 -19.54
CA HIS A 547 7.26 1.85 -20.65
C HIS A 547 8.70 2.21 -20.97
N MET A 548 9.49 1.20 -21.33
CA MET A 548 10.85 1.37 -21.80
C MET A 548 10.83 1.95 -23.22
N PRO A 549 11.81 2.78 -23.61
CA PRO A 549 11.92 3.26 -24.98
C PRO A 549 12.14 2.10 -25.97
N ASP A 550 11.31 2.04 -27.00
CA ASP A 550 11.44 1.06 -28.09
C ASP A 550 12.64 1.38 -29.01
N ASP A 551 13.01 2.66 -29.10
CA ASP A 551 14.08 3.16 -29.96
C ASP A 551 15.34 3.49 -29.15
N ALA A 552 16.37 2.66 -29.28
CA ALA A 552 17.66 2.85 -28.61
C ALA A 552 18.55 3.92 -29.27
N THR A 553 18.13 4.51 -30.40
CA THR A 553 18.91 5.56 -31.11
C THR A 553 18.65 6.96 -30.57
N ARG A 554 17.58 7.14 -29.77
CA ARG A 554 17.22 8.41 -29.15
C ARG A 554 17.47 8.40 -27.65
N TYR A 555 17.60 9.60 -27.09
CA TYR A 555 17.70 9.76 -25.64
C TYR A 555 16.31 9.84 -25.02
N ALA A 556 16.09 9.03 -23.99
CA ALA A 556 14.85 9.03 -23.23
C ALA A 556 15.14 8.77 -21.76
N MET A 557 14.28 9.30 -20.91
CA MET A 557 14.26 9.02 -19.48
C MET A 557 13.00 8.24 -19.17
N LYS A 558 13.12 7.13 -18.45
CA LYS A 558 11.98 6.41 -17.89
C LYS A 558 12.01 6.52 -16.37
N TRP A 559 10.87 6.83 -15.79
CA TRP A 559 10.67 6.68 -14.36
C TRP A 559 10.53 5.21 -13.95
N ASP A 560 11.17 4.84 -12.84
CA ASP A 560 11.08 3.53 -12.19
C ASP A 560 11.01 3.75 -10.66
N GLY A 561 11.21 2.71 -9.85
CA GLY A 561 11.18 2.80 -8.38
C GLY A 561 9.77 2.77 -7.80
N GLU A 562 9.59 3.33 -6.60
CA GLU A 562 8.27 3.36 -5.94
C GLU A 562 7.24 4.15 -6.77
N TRP A 563 7.68 5.19 -7.50
CA TRP A 563 6.80 5.97 -8.35
C TRP A 563 6.15 5.17 -9.48
N GLN A 564 6.88 4.29 -10.18
CA GLN A 564 6.26 3.46 -11.23
C GLN A 564 5.14 2.61 -10.63
N ILE A 565 5.39 1.99 -9.47
CA ILE A 565 4.37 1.16 -8.80
C ILE A 565 3.19 2.02 -8.34
N THR A 566 3.46 3.22 -7.81
CA THR A 566 2.43 4.19 -7.43
C THR A 566 1.52 4.50 -8.63
N TYR A 567 2.11 4.91 -9.75
CA TYR A 567 1.38 5.28 -10.95
C TYR A 567 0.54 4.12 -11.50
N GLU A 568 1.13 2.93 -11.64
CA GLU A 568 0.43 1.74 -12.12
C GLU A 568 -0.76 1.37 -11.23
N VAL A 569 -0.58 1.35 -9.91
CA VAL A 569 -1.63 0.98 -8.96
C VAL A 569 -2.76 1.99 -8.97
N PHE A 570 -2.47 3.29 -8.86
CA PHE A 570 -3.52 4.31 -8.86
C PHE A 570 -4.28 4.35 -10.20
N ARG A 571 -3.58 4.20 -11.33
CA ARG A 571 -4.20 4.07 -12.65
C ARG A 571 -5.14 2.85 -12.72
N ASP A 572 -4.64 1.68 -12.34
CA ASP A 572 -5.39 0.42 -12.42
C ASP A 572 -6.59 0.44 -11.46
N MET A 573 -6.44 1.00 -10.26
CA MET A 573 -7.54 1.18 -9.31
C MET A 573 -8.58 2.19 -9.82
N GLY A 574 -8.14 3.25 -10.51
CA GLY A 574 -9.05 4.21 -11.15
C GLY A 574 -9.87 3.57 -12.27
N ILE A 575 -9.22 2.76 -13.12
CA ILE A 575 -9.89 1.95 -14.15
C ILE A 575 -10.84 0.95 -13.50
N ALA A 576 -10.40 0.24 -12.46
CA ALA A 576 -11.22 -0.71 -11.71
C ALA A 576 -12.46 -0.02 -11.11
N PHE A 577 -12.32 1.18 -10.54
CA PHE A 577 -13.46 1.97 -10.04
C PHE A 577 -14.45 2.33 -11.15
N GLY A 578 -13.96 2.69 -12.35
CA GLY A 578 -14.82 2.88 -13.52
C GLY A 578 -15.61 1.62 -13.88
N VAL A 579 -14.97 0.45 -13.88
CA VAL A 579 -15.62 -0.85 -14.09
C VAL A 579 -16.66 -1.15 -13.00
N VAL A 580 -16.33 -0.85 -11.73
CA VAL A 580 -17.27 -0.99 -10.60
C VAL A 580 -18.52 -0.15 -10.82
N MET A 581 -18.40 1.11 -11.22
CA MET A 581 -19.56 1.96 -11.52
C MET A 581 -20.45 1.34 -12.60
N VAL A 582 -19.86 0.78 -13.65
CA VAL A 582 -20.62 0.10 -14.71
C VAL A 582 -21.31 -1.16 -14.19
N PHE A 583 -20.63 -1.99 -13.41
CA PHE A 583 -21.25 -3.21 -12.86
C PHE A 583 -22.38 -2.92 -11.88
N ILE A 584 -22.18 -1.97 -10.96
CA ILE A 584 -23.24 -1.52 -10.06
C ILE A 584 -24.43 -1.01 -10.86
N TYR A 585 -24.18 -0.14 -11.86
CA TYR A 585 -25.23 0.39 -12.70
C TYR A 585 -26.04 -0.72 -13.38
N VAL A 586 -25.38 -1.69 -14.03
CA VAL A 586 -26.05 -2.80 -14.73
C VAL A 586 -26.87 -3.68 -13.77
N LEU A 587 -26.33 -3.99 -12.59
CA LEU A 587 -27.04 -4.79 -11.58
C LEU A 587 -28.31 -4.08 -11.09
N VAL A 588 -28.21 -2.78 -10.79
CA VAL A 588 -29.33 -1.99 -10.29
C VAL A 588 -30.36 -1.70 -11.39
N VAL A 589 -29.92 -1.48 -12.65
CA VAL A 589 -30.82 -1.41 -13.82
C VAL A 589 -31.61 -2.70 -13.96
N GLY A 590 -30.94 -3.86 -13.87
CA GLY A 590 -31.58 -5.16 -14.00
C GLY A 590 -32.66 -5.39 -12.94
N TRP A 591 -32.46 -4.88 -11.73
CA TRP A 591 -33.42 -5.00 -10.62
C TRP A 591 -34.59 -4.03 -10.72
N PHE A 592 -34.30 -2.71 -10.76
CA PHE A 592 -35.32 -1.67 -10.73
C PHE A 592 -35.97 -1.43 -12.10
N ARG A 593 -35.44 -2.05 -13.17
CA ARG A 593 -35.91 -1.90 -14.56
C ARG A 593 -36.02 -0.43 -15.00
N SER A 594 -35.17 0.42 -14.44
CA SER A 594 -35.11 1.86 -14.68
C SER A 594 -33.66 2.27 -14.96
N PHE A 595 -33.47 3.19 -15.91
CA PHE A 595 -32.16 3.76 -16.22
C PHE A 595 -31.80 4.95 -15.33
N VAL A 596 -32.78 5.57 -14.65
CA VAL A 596 -32.56 6.76 -13.81
C VAL A 596 -32.40 6.39 -12.34
N THR A 597 -33.18 5.42 -11.84
CA THR A 597 -33.11 4.95 -10.44
C THR A 597 -31.69 4.53 -10.02
N PRO A 598 -30.90 3.81 -10.85
CA PRO A 598 -29.50 3.49 -10.56
C PRO A 598 -28.61 4.71 -10.37
N LEU A 599 -28.79 5.77 -11.17
CA LEU A 599 -28.00 7.01 -11.04
C LEU A 599 -28.27 7.70 -9.70
N ILE A 600 -29.52 7.64 -9.22
CA ILE A 600 -29.93 8.17 -7.91
C ILE A 600 -29.30 7.34 -6.78
N ILE A 601 -29.37 6.01 -6.89
CA ILE A 601 -28.80 5.06 -5.93
C ILE A 601 -27.27 5.23 -5.82
N MET A 602 -26.60 5.53 -6.92
CA MET A 602 -25.15 5.72 -7.01
C MET A 602 -24.68 7.14 -6.69
N ALA A 603 -25.58 8.13 -6.69
CA ALA A 603 -25.23 9.55 -6.48
C ALA A 603 -24.42 9.83 -5.20
N PRO A 604 -24.61 9.11 -4.07
CA PRO A 604 -23.83 9.34 -2.87
C PRO A 604 -22.39 8.81 -2.91
N ILE A 605 -22.00 8.00 -3.91
CA ILE A 605 -20.67 7.40 -3.96
C ILE A 605 -19.56 8.48 -3.98
N PRO A 606 -19.57 9.50 -4.87
CA PRO A 606 -18.58 10.56 -4.84
C PRO A 606 -18.67 11.42 -3.57
N LEU A 607 -19.85 11.52 -2.96
CA LEU A 607 -20.07 12.32 -1.75
C LEU A 607 -19.30 11.79 -0.54
N THR A 608 -18.87 10.52 -0.55
CA THR A 608 -17.97 9.97 0.47
C THR A 608 -16.66 10.74 0.57
N LEU A 609 -16.17 11.33 -0.53
CA LEU A 609 -14.94 12.12 -0.53
C LEU A 609 -15.05 13.33 0.38
N ILE A 610 -16.26 13.85 0.64
CA ILE A 610 -16.52 14.93 1.61
C ILE A 610 -16.07 14.51 3.02
N GLY A 611 -16.17 13.23 3.38
CA GLY A 611 -15.66 12.70 4.65
C GLY A 611 -14.21 12.23 4.56
N ILE A 612 -13.85 11.56 3.47
CA ILE A 612 -12.55 10.87 3.33
C ILE A 612 -11.39 11.86 3.32
N LEU A 613 -11.38 12.84 2.39
CA LEU A 613 -10.22 13.71 2.20
C LEU A 613 -9.98 14.64 3.40
N PRO A 614 -10.98 15.32 3.99
CA PRO A 614 -10.75 16.18 5.14
C PRO A 614 -10.27 15.39 6.35
N ALA A 615 -10.74 14.16 6.56
CA ALA A 615 -10.28 13.31 7.65
C ALA A 615 -8.80 12.92 7.49
N HIS A 616 -8.34 12.61 6.27
CA HIS A 616 -6.93 12.34 6.02
C HIS A 616 -6.05 13.55 6.34
N GLY A 617 -6.45 14.75 5.91
CA GLY A 617 -5.69 15.97 6.17
C GLY A 617 -5.68 16.37 7.65
N VAL A 618 -6.82 16.30 8.34
CA VAL A 618 -6.91 16.63 9.78
C VAL A 618 -6.13 15.64 10.65
N LEU A 619 -6.14 14.36 10.29
CA LEU A 619 -5.40 13.33 11.04
C LEU A 619 -3.92 13.23 10.63
N GLY A 620 -3.49 13.94 9.58
CA GLY A 620 -2.14 13.85 9.04
C GLY A 620 -1.78 12.45 8.52
N VAL A 621 -2.77 11.71 8.01
CA VAL A 621 -2.60 10.36 7.44
C VAL A 621 -2.59 10.45 5.92
N PHE A 622 -1.61 9.82 5.27
CA PHE A 622 -1.53 9.79 3.80
C PHE A 622 -2.76 9.15 3.17
N PHE A 623 -3.26 9.75 2.08
CA PHE A 623 -4.20 9.08 1.20
C PHE A 623 -3.46 8.05 0.34
N THR A 624 -3.70 6.77 0.62
CA THR A 624 -2.94 5.63 0.09
C THR A 624 -3.73 4.75 -0.88
N ALA A 625 -3.05 3.80 -1.54
CA ALA A 625 -3.73 2.73 -2.27
C ALA A 625 -4.72 1.95 -1.36
N THR A 626 -4.36 1.74 -0.09
CA THR A 626 -5.27 1.15 0.90
C THR A 626 -6.47 2.06 1.19
N SER A 627 -6.28 3.38 1.24
CA SER A 627 -7.38 4.36 1.37
C SER A 627 -8.36 4.30 0.20
N MET A 628 -7.83 4.14 -1.02
CA MET A 628 -8.63 3.99 -2.23
C MET A 628 -9.41 2.67 -2.25
N ILE A 629 -8.89 1.57 -1.71
CA ILE A 629 -9.67 0.34 -1.50
C ILE A 629 -10.88 0.65 -0.59
N GLY A 630 -10.70 1.47 0.43
CA GLY A 630 -11.77 1.86 1.36
C GLY A 630 -12.84 2.68 0.67
N PHE A 631 -12.44 3.66 -0.12
CA PHE A 631 -13.35 4.43 -0.97
C PHE A 631 -14.17 3.52 -1.92
N ILE A 632 -13.54 2.54 -2.55
CA ILE A 632 -14.22 1.61 -3.47
C ILE A 632 -15.14 0.64 -2.71
N ALA A 633 -14.71 0.15 -1.56
CA ALA A 633 -15.53 -0.67 -0.67
C ALA A 633 -16.78 0.06 -0.19
N LEU A 634 -16.62 1.33 0.21
CA LEU A 634 -17.71 2.21 0.59
C LEU A 634 -18.75 2.36 -0.51
N ALA A 635 -18.33 2.41 -1.78
CA ALA A 635 -19.27 2.49 -2.89
C ALA A 635 -20.28 1.33 -2.88
N GLY A 636 -19.81 0.10 -2.64
CA GLY A 636 -20.68 -1.07 -2.49
C GLY A 636 -21.60 -1.00 -1.27
N ILE A 637 -21.05 -0.62 -0.11
CA ILE A 637 -21.80 -0.52 1.16
C ILE A 637 -22.90 0.56 1.07
N ILE A 638 -22.58 1.70 0.46
CA ILE A 638 -23.53 2.81 0.31
C ILE A 638 -24.63 2.43 -0.65
N VAL A 639 -24.28 1.86 -1.80
CA VAL A 639 -25.27 1.41 -2.77
C VAL A 639 -26.20 0.36 -2.17
N ARG A 640 -25.71 -0.54 -1.31
CA ARG A 640 -26.55 -1.44 -0.52
C ARG A 640 -27.60 -0.68 0.29
N ASN A 641 -27.19 0.32 1.07
CA ASN A 641 -28.11 1.11 1.89
C ASN A 641 -29.09 1.91 1.01
N SER A 642 -28.61 2.43 -0.13
CA SER A 642 -29.42 3.11 -1.14
C SER A 642 -30.50 2.21 -1.74
N ILE A 643 -30.15 0.98 -2.12
CA ILE A 643 -31.06 -0.02 -2.71
C ILE A 643 -32.19 -0.31 -1.73
N LEU A 644 -31.85 -0.62 -0.47
CA LEU A 644 -32.83 -0.95 0.56
C LEU A 644 -33.76 0.24 0.84
N LEU A 645 -33.24 1.47 0.83
CA LEU A 645 -34.06 2.67 1.07
C LEU A 645 -35.03 2.92 -0.09
N VAL A 646 -34.59 2.81 -1.34
CA VAL A 646 -35.45 3.00 -2.52
C VAL A 646 -36.50 1.90 -2.63
N ASP A 647 -36.12 0.65 -2.38
CA ASP A 647 -37.05 -0.50 -2.43
C ASP A 647 -38.18 -0.36 -1.39
N PHE A 648 -37.86 0.10 -0.17
CA PHE A 648 -38.90 0.41 0.83
C PHE A 648 -39.80 1.58 0.41
N ILE A 649 -39.27 2.60 -0.28
CA ILE A 649 -40.11 3.69 -0.82
C ILE A 649 -41.10 3.13 -1.85
N ASP A 650 -40.63 2.23 -2.74
CA ASP A 650 -41.49 1.60 -3.74
C ASP A 650 -42.57 0.74 -3.09
N LEU A 651 -42.25 -0.03 -2.04
CA LEU A 651 -43.23 -0.82 -1.28
C LEU A 651 -44.32 0.05 -0.63
N GLU A 652 -43.96 1.19 -0.03
CA GLU A 652 -44.93 2.11 0.57
C GLU A 652 -45.81 2.79 -0.50
N LEU A 653 -45.26 3.10 -1.67
CA LEU A 653 -46.03 3.59 -2.82
C LEU A 653 -47.01 2.54 -3.34
N GLU A 654 -46.60 1.27 -3.39
CA GLU A 654 -47.48 0.14 -3.76
C GLU A 654 -48.60 -0.09 -2.72
N ALA A 655 -48.33 0.22 -1.45
CA ALA A 655 -49.32 0.21 -0.38
C ALA A 655 -50.33 1.39 -0.45
N GLY A 656 -50.14 2.34 -1.36
CA GLY A 656 -51.06 3.44 -1.64
C GLY A 656 -50.79 4.74 -0.89
N GLU A 657 -49.62 4.87 -0.25
CA GLU A 657 -49.20 6.10 0.42
C GLU A 657 -48.93 7.24 -0.58
N SER A 658 -49.04 8.50 -0.12
CA SER A 658 -48.63 9.65 -0.94
C SER A 658 -47.10 9.68 -1.13
N ILE A 659 -46.61 10.30 -2.21
CA ILE A 659 -45.16 10.36 -2.51
C ILE A 659 -44.38 10.95 -1.33
N GLU A 660 -44.88 12.05 -0.75
CA GLU A 660 -44.29 12.69 0.42
C GLU A 660 -44.28 11.75 1.64
N ALA A 661 -45.40 11.09 1.93
CA ALA A 661 -45.52 10.19 3.08
C ALA A 661 -44.65 8.93 2.93
N ALA A 662 -44.65 8.30 1.75
CA ALA A 662 -43.86 7.11 1.44
C ALA A 662 -42.36 7.36 1.64
N VAL A 663 -41.84 8.48 1.12
CA VAL A 663 -40.43 8.88 1.22
C VAL A 663 -40.01 9.11 2.68
N VAL A 664 -40.89 9.73 3.47
CA VAL A 664 -40.62 10.03 4.89
C VAL A 664 -40.72 8.76 5.74
N LYS A 665 -41.75 7.95 5.54
CA LYS A 665 -42.00 6.71 6.29
C LYS A 665 -40.93 5.66 6.02
N ALA A 666 -40.60 5.40 4.76
CA ALA A 666 -39.52 4.47 4.39
C ALA A 666 -38.17 4.91 4.98
N GLY A 667 -37.86 6.21 4.92
CA GLY A 667 -36.63 6.74 5.52
C GLY A 667 -36.58 6.62 7.04
N ALA A 668 -37.71 6.80 7.73
CA ALA A 668 -37.80 6.64 9.17
C ALA A 668 -37.59 5.18 9.59
N VAL A 669 -38.25 4.23 8.92
CA VAL A 669 -38.10 2.79 9.18
C VAL A 669 -36.66 2.32 8.94
N ARG A 670 -36.00 2.85 7.90
CA ARG A 670 -34.62 2.48 7.55
C ARG A 670 -33.55 3.24 8.34
N PHE A 671 -33.90 4.30 9.06
CA PHE A 671 -32.95 5.13 9.79
C PHE A 671 -32.14 4.32 10.83
N ARG A 672 -32.84 3.58 11.70
CA ARG A 672 -32.19 2.79 12.76
C ARG A 672 -31.30 1.68 12.19
N PRO A 673 -31.77 0.81 11.26
CA PRO A 673 -30.90 -0.20 10.64
C PRO A 673 -29.66 0.39 9.98
N ILE A 674 -29.79 1.48 9.21
CA ILE A 674 -28.66 2.09 8.49
C ILE A 674 -27.64 2.71 9.47
N VAL A 675 -28.09 3.34 10.56
CA VAL A 675 -27.19 3.89 11.58
C VAL A 675 -26.44 2.78 12.32
N LEU A 676 -27.10 1.66 12.60
CA LEU A 676 -26.47 0.52 13.27
C LEU A 676 -25.38 -0.12 12.42
N THR A 677 -25.63 -0.33 11.13
CA THR A 677 -24.62 -0.89 10.20
C THR A 677 -23.45 0.06 10.03
N ALA A 678 -23.71 1.36 9.93
CA ALA A 678 -22.68 2.40 9.91
C ALA A 678 -21.82 2.38 11.18
N ALA A 679 -22.44 2.30 12.36
CA ALA A 679 -21.74 2.27 13.64
C ALA A 679 -20.92 0.98 13.82
N ALA A 680 -21.44 -0.18 13.40
CA ALA A 680 -20.69 -1.44 13.42
C ALA A 680 -19.43 -1.36 12.55
N LEU A 681 -19.52 -0.75 11.35
CA LEU A 681 -18.36 -0.52 10.49
C LEU A 681 -17.35 0.43 11.13
N VAL A 682 -17.81 1.49 11.82
CA VAL A 682 -16.93 2.41 12.57
C VAL A 682 -16.19 1.67 13.68
N VAL A 683 -16.88 0.82 14.45
CA VAL A 683 -16.25 0.02 15.52
C VAL A 683 -15.21 -0.95 14.95
N GLY A 684 -15.53 -1.66 13.85
CA GLY A 684 -14.56 -2.52 13.16
C GLY A 684 -13.38 -1.74 12.59
N GLY A 685 -13.65 -0.57 12.00
CA GLY A 685 -12.64 0.32 11.42
C GLY A 685 -11.67 0.87 12.46
N MET A 686 -12.13 1.17 13.69
CA MET A 686 -11.27 1.66 14.77
C MET A 686 -10.16 0.67 15.13
N VAL A 687 -10.42 -0.63 15.02
CA VAL A 687 -9.39 -1.65 15.23
C VAL A 687 -8.38 -1.69 14.09
N ILE A 688 -8.84 -1.49 12.85
CA ILE A 688 -7.97 -1.40 11.67
C ILE A 688 -7.04 -0.17 11.76
N TYR A 689 -7.53 0.94 12.32
CA TYR A 689 -6.77 2.18 12.47
C TYR A 689 -5.47 2.02 13.27
N LEU A 690 -5.40 1.01 14.14
CA LEU A 690 -4.20 0.72 14.94
C LEU A 690 -3.04 0.15 14.10
N ASP A 691 -3.31 -0.41 12.91
CA ASP A 691 -2.27 -0.92 12.03
C ASP A 691 -1.73 0.21 11.10
N PRO A 692 -0.42 0.53 11.14
CA PRO A 692 0.16 1.61 10.34
C PRO A 692 -0.03 1.47 8.82
N ILE A 693 -0.09 0.24 8.29
CA ILE A 693 -0.22 -0.01 6.85
C ILE A 693 -1.65 0.22 6.36
N PHE A 694 -2.65 -0.12 7.18
CA PHE A 694 -4.07 -0.03 6.86
C PHE A 694 -4.76 1.18 7.49
N GLN A 695 -4.01 2.05 8.16
CA GLN A 695 -4.53 3.25 8.80
C GLN A 695 -5.34 4.12 7.83
N GLY A 696 -4.83 4.38 6.63
CA GLY A 696 -5.53 5.20 5.62
C GLY A 696 -6.84 4.56 5.14
N LEU A 697 -6.89 3.22 5.02
CA LEU A 697 -8.14 2.51 4.76
C LEU A 697 -9.17 2.69 5.88
N ALA A 698 -8.74 2.57 7.15
CA ALA A 698 -9.62 2.77 8.29
C ALA A 698 -10.17 4.20 8.33
N VAL A 699 -9.32 5.19 8.11
CA VAL A 699 -9.73 6.61 8.02
C VAL A 699 -10.77 6.77 6.92
N ALA A 700 -10.50 6.24 5.72
CA ALA A 700 -11.44 6.29 4.61
C ALA A 700 -12.79 5.65 4.96
N LEU A 701 -12.80 4.43 5.51
CA LEU A 701 -14.03 3.72 5.89
C LEU A 701 -14.81 4.44 6.99
N ILE A 702 -14.16 4.83 8.07
CA ILE A 702 -14.81 5.47 9.23
C ILE A 702 -15.40 6.82 8.82
N SER A 703 -14.59 7.73 8.29
CA SER A 703 -15.08 9.07 7.95
C SER A 703 -16.02 9.04 6.75
N GLY A 704 -15.74 8.17 5.78
CA GLY A 704 -16.59 7.92 4.64
C GLY A 704 -17.97 7.46 5.05
N VAL A 705 -18.11 6.42 5.87
CA VAL A 705 -19.42 5.94 6.35
C VAL A 705 -20.15 6.96 7.22
N ILE A 706 -19.46 7.66 8.12
CA ILE A 706 -20.12 8.64 8.99
C ILE A 706 -20.78 9.73 8.15
N VAL A 707 -20.03 10.31 7.21
CA VAL A 707 -20.53 11.39 6.35
C VAL A 707 -21.52 10.84 5.32
N SER A 708 -21.21 9.71 4.68
CA SER A 708 -22.08 9.14 3.65
C SER A 708 -23.40 8.66 4.21
N THR A 709 -23.46 8.15 5.45
CA THR A 709 -24.72 7.72 6.06
C THR A 709 -25.67 8.90 6.24
N GLY A 710 -25.18 10.01 6.80
CA GLY A 710 -25.98 11.23 6.92
C GLY A 710 -26.43 11.78 5.57
N LEU A 711 -25.53 11.79 4.58
CA LEU A 711 -25.86 12.27 3.23
C LEU A 711 -26.81 11.31 2.49
N THR A 712 -26.67 10.00 2.64
CA THR A 712 -27.50 8.97 1.99
C THR A 712 -28.95 9.09 2.46
N LEU A 713 -29.16 9.24 3.76
CA LEU A 713 -30.49 9.41 4.38
C LEU A 713 -31.19 10.71 3.96
N VAL A 714 -30.47 11.68 3.38
CA VAL A 714 -31.03 12.97 2.96
C VAL A 714 -31.10 13.08 1.45
N VAL A 715 -29.99 12.83 0.76
CA VAL A 715 -29.83 13.05 -0.69
C VAL A 715 -30.64 12.04 -1.50
N ILE A 716 -30.66 10.76 -1.12
CA ILE A 716 -31.38 9.73 -1.90
C ILE A 716 -32.88 9.96 -1.88
N PRO A 717 -33.54 10.08 -0.71
CA PRO A 717 -34.99 10.30 -0.71
C PRO A 717 -35.37 11.61 -1.41
N LEU A 718 -34.52 12.64 -1.32
CA LEU A 718 -34.74 13.92 -2.00
C LEU A 718 -34.66 13.81 -3.53
N LEU A 719 -33.61 13.16 -4.05
CA LEU A 719 -33.43 12.94 -5.50
C LEU A 719 -34.51 12.00 -6.04
N TYR A 720 -34.86 10.95 -5.29
CA TYR A 720 -35.92 10.03 -5.69
C TYR A 720 -37.30 10.69 -5.66
N TYR A 721 -37.60 11.51 -4.64
CA TYR A 721 -38.79 12.36 -4.61
C TYR A 721 -38.87 13.29 -5.82
N MET A 722 -37.77 13.96 -6.19
CA MET A 722 -37.73 14.83 -7.37
C MET A 722 -38.02 14.06 -8.65
N TYR A 723 -37.47 12.86 -8.78
CA TYR A 723 -37.72 11.98 -9.91
C TYR A 723 -39.18 11.51 -9.98
N LEU A 724 -39.73 11.01 -8.87
CA LEU A 724 -41.13 10.59 -8.75
C LEU A 724 -42.10 11.73 -9.06
N LYS A 725 -41.80 12.95 -8.60
CA LYS A 725 -42.62 14.14 -8.89
C LYS A 725 -42.58 14.56 -10.35
N ALA A 726 -41.44 14.35 -11.03
CA ALA A 726 -41.27 14.74 -12.43
C ALA A 726 -41.91 13.74 -13.41
N VAL A 727 -41.79 12.43 -13.13
CA VAL A 727 -42.23 11.35 -14.05
C VAL A 727 -43.60 10.78 -13.68
N GLY A 728 -44.01 10.91 -12.42
CA GLY A 728 -45.24 10.34 -11.87
C GLY A 728 -45.05 8.89 -11.39
N PRO A 729 -45.70 8.48 -10.29
CA PRO A 729 -45.48 7.17 -9.65
C PRO A 729 -45.92 6.00 -10.53
N ALA A 730 -46.91 6.20 -11.42
CA ALA A 730 -47.43 5.17 -12.30
C ALA A 730 -46.44 4.68 -13.38
N ALA A 731 -45.40 5.46 -13.68
CA ALA A 731 -44.37 5.09 -14.66
C ALA A 731 -43.28 4.17 -14.07
N ILE A 732 -43.26 4.02 -12.75
CA ILE A 732 -42.19 3.32 -12.00
C ILE A 732 -42.73 2.05 -11.32
N ALA A 733 -44.06 1.92 -11.15
CA ALA A 733 -44.71 0.76 -10.55
C ALA A 733 -44.33 -0.55 -11.27
N ARG A 734 -43.89 -1.55 -10.50
CA ARG A 734 -43.56 -2.88 -11.01
C ARG A 734 -44.83 -3.49 -11.63
N PRO A 735 -44.78 -4.06 -12.85
CA PRO A 735 -45.95 -4.76 -13.39
C PRO A 735 -46.36 -5.87 -12.43
N LYS A 736 -47.64 -5.88 -12.05
CA LYS A 736 -48.24 -6.73 -11.00
C LYS A 736 -48.23 -8.24 -11.26
N ASP A 737 -47.53 -8.72 -12.27
CA ASP A 737 -47.54 -10.12 -12.68
C ASP A 737 -46.14 -10.73 -12.55
N MET A 738 -45.95 -11.52 -11.48
CA MET A 738 -45.40 -12.88 -11.50
C MET A 738 -45.25 -13.35 -10.04
N SER A 739 -46.34 -13.96 -9.54
CA SER A 739 -46.38 -14.83 -8.35
C SER A 739 -45.47 -16.05 -8.49
#